data_AF-A0A2E5X2X7-F1
#
_entry.id   AF-A0A2E5X2X7-F1
#
_cell.length_a   1.000
_cell.length_b   1.000
_cell.length_c   1.000
_cell.angle_alpha   90.00
_cell.angle_beta   90.00
_cell.angle_gamma   90.00
#
_symmetry.space_group_name_H-M   'P 1'
#
loop_
_entity.id
_entity.type
_entity.pdbx_description
1 polymer ?
#
loop_
_entity_poly.entity_id
_entity_poly.type
_entity_poly.pdbx_seq_one_letter_code
_entity_poly.pdbx_strand_id
1 'polypeptide(L)'
;MMLKRIVRRDGREVPFERDRIRGAVARAQAAVGDDDQLFAEEVADVVTMTLERTHATAIESLHGELPLGSSQTLVPSTAPSVEEIQDLVERALVQMGRAPVAKAYILYRAGRTRLRDSLRVERPVDSARPMVSDEDSTEPWSRSRLVQTLVSDAALARPLADEVAERVEQRVFGLGLRRVSSSLVRELVAGELAVRGLTSALRQKEPIGLSRHELRDLLAAPAPAALAELAGASAVGAPGADRRPPEPAGRAVESALGERLLRRYTLDDILGEQNAELFRAGELALAEPGAPHLPLTLSIPCGLLLAGVRRDGAGAAFDLLDELGPLAASCSRGLVLEEAGPLLARLQRAGGRGQGRGEALRPWLMALSALARTAGRWLDLSRPGGRSPRILEALVHALADLEGERSGFPAPRLFLTAAETRAALEAAHAEDRTALCASLEKLLRTGRLLPTWDASSADGEAARGASDELFAAPGCRRRRSDGGALSCGGAVAIHLPRLARRAGPWREEHLFEALAGRIEQALDALVRLDEFQRRHQRPQPGGLHPRPAFALAPVGLAEALRILGDGQIRADQGARLLGLAADAARRFSAGRGLVVTLSPFFGSGPARRFAELDARTPGWNQGLLFAEAAVDEDGAAALLPSGPRVAVPYGTGFSLTPGDRLSAVLPPIGQGAAEAEALGALLCAVPSGALVHLPRPVQGHVLSAGAYPEHLGTWLVIDELRRSRLAQVVSPLSGTGVRGEPGSRPASSGTGERAGEAAVPWPLYAEDVISQQTTPQDHTGLSPAPPAPPAPTASSEPSPPRPEQSPPPSTN
;
A
#
# COMPACT_ATOMS: atom_id res chain seq x y z
N MET A 1 -53.03 23.11 -21.17
CA MET A 1 -52.54 24.44 -21.59
C MET A 1 -51.22 24.18 -22.32
N MET A 2 -51.06 24.60 -23.58
CA MET A 2 -49.86 24.25 -24.36
C MET A 2 -48.67 25.18 -24.08
N LEU A 3 -47.50 24.60 -23.80
CA LEU A 3 -46.21 25.31 -23.71
C LEU A 3 -45.82 25.90 -25.07
N LYS A 4 -45.62 27.23 -25.13
CA LYS A 4 -45.29 27.94 -26.39
C LYS A 4 -43.80 28.30 -26.53
N ARG A 5 -43.08 28.51 -25.43
CA ARG A 5 -41.73 29.12 -25.42
C ARG A 5 -40.82 28.50 -24.36
N ILE A 6 -39.50 28.57 -24.57
CA ILE A 6 -38.45 28.14 -23.66
C ILE A 6 -37.32 29.18 -23.60
N VAL A 7 -36.60 29.23 -22.48
CA VAL A 7 -35.46 30.14 -22.29
C VAL A 7 -34.14 29.40 -22.48
N ARG A 8 -33.28 29.88 -23.39
CA ARG A 8 -31.92 29.37 -23.59
C ARG A 8 -30.94 29.91 -22.55
N ARG A 9 -29.77 29.27 -22.41
CA ARG A 9 -28.70 29.65 -21.46
C ARG A 9 -28.11 31.06 -21.69
N ASP A 10 -28.29 31.62 -22.88
CA ASP A 10 -27.93 33.00 -23.25
C ASP A 10 -29.03 34.03 -22.92
N GLY A 11 -30.11 33.60 -22.25
CA GLY A 11 -31.26 34.42 -21.89
C GLY A 11 -32.28 34.63 -23.01
N ARG A 12 -32.06 34.07 -24.22
CA ARG A 12 -32.98 34.24 -25.35
C ARG A 12 -34.17 33.28 -25.28
N GLU A 13 -35.36 33.81 -25.54
CA GLU A 13 -36.59 33.03 -25.63
C GLU A 13 -36.80 32.47 -27.06
N VAL A 14 -37.00 31.16 -27.17
CA VAL A 14 -37.25 30.46 -28.45
C VAL A 14 -38.53 29.60 -28.37
N PRO A 15 -39.14 29.20 -29.49
CA PRO A 15 -40.32 28.33 -29.48
C PRO A 15 -40.02 26.96 -28.83
N PHE A 16 -40.99 26.42 -28.08
CA PHE A 16 -40.94 25.04 -27.60
C PHE A 16 -41.22 24.08 -28.75
N GLU A 17 -40.30 23.16 -29.01
CA GLU A 17 -40.42 22.16 -30.08
C GLU A 17 -40.22 20.76 -29.48
N ARG A 18 -41.32 20.01 -29.28
CA ARG A 18 -41.30 18.62 -28.78
C ARG A 18 -40.38 17.71 -29.60
N ASP A 19 -40.37 17.87 -30.91
CA ASP A 19 -39.57 17.06 -31.84
C ASP A 19 -38.05 17.17 -31.58
N ARG A 20 -37.59 18.26 -30.97
CA ARG A 20 -36.17 18.38 -30.57
C ARG A 20 -35.81 17.46 -29.41
N ILE A 21 -36.74 17.22 -28.49
CA ILE A 21 -36.56 16.28 -27.38
C ILE A 21 -36.53 14.86 -27.94
N ARG A 22 -37.55 14.49 -28.74
CA ARG A 22 -37.61 13.20 -29.44
C ARG A 22 -36.33 12.91 -30.22
N GLY A 23 -35.90 13.85 -31.06
CA GLY A 23 -34.68 13.69 -31.89
C GLY A 23 -33.37 13.66 -31.09
N ALA A 24 -33.33 14.21 -29.88
CA ALA A 24 -32.17 14.07 -29.00
C ALA A 24 -32.13 12.68 -28.34
N VAL A 25 -33.28 12.17 -27.89
CA VAL A 25 -33.42 10.83 -27.30
C VAL A 25 -33.17 9.74 -28.34
N ALA A 26 -33.75 9.85 -29.54
CA ALA A 26 -33.56 8.90 -30.64
C ALA A 26 -32.08 8.75 -31.04
N ARG A 27 -31.29 9.83 -30.99
CA ARG A 27 -29.84 9.76 -31.23
C ARG A 27 -29.10 9.05 -30.11
N ALA A 28 -29.55 9.19 -28.85
CA ALA A 28 -28.99 8.45 -27.74
C ALA A 28 -29.33 6.95 -27.81
N GLN A 29 -30.54 6.59 -28.26
CA GLN A 29 -30.93 5.20 -28.54
C GLN A 29 -30.08 4.59 -29.66
N ALA A 30 -29.95 5.29 -30.79
CA ALA A 30 -29.13 4.83 -31.91
C ALA A 30 -27.66 4.61 -31.54
N ALA A 31 -27.12 5.42 -30.62
CA ALA A 31 -25.74 5.28 -30.13
C ALA A 31 -25.51 4.03 -29.27
N VAL A 32 -26.57 3.45 -28.69
CA VAL A 32 -26.53 2.26 -27.83
C VAL A 32 -27.08 1.02 -28.55
N GLY A 33 -27.64 1.18 -29.76
CA GLY A 33 -28.28 0.09 -30.51
C GLY A 33 -29.64 -0.31 -29.95
N ASP A 34 -30.39 0.64 -29.38
CA ASP A 34 -31.75 0.41 -28.89
C ASP A 34 -32.77 0.67 -30.02
N ASP A 35 -33.42 -0.41 -30.48
CA ASP A 35 -34.33 -0.41 -31.65
C ASP A 35 -35.80 -0.09 -31.31
N ASP A 36 -36.09 0.29 -30.06
CA ASP A 36 -37.44 0.70 -29.65
C ASP A 36 -37.82 2.06 -30.27
N GLN A 37 -38.56 2.00 -31.39
CA GLN A 37 -38.96 3.16 -32.19
C GLN A 37 -39.95 4.10 -31.47
N LEU A 38 -40.69 3.60 -30.47
CA LEU A 38 -41.73 4.37 -29.78
C LEU A 38 -41.20 5.06 -28.52
N PHE A 39 -40.14 4.53 -27.92
CA PHE A 39 -39.61 5.03 -26.65
C PHE A 39 -39.16 6.50 -26.67
N ALA A 40 -38.56 7.00 -27.76
CA ALA A 40 -38.21 8.42 -27.88
C ALA A 40 -39.44 9.34 -27.87
N GLU A 41 -40.59 8.85 -28.35
CA GLU A 41 -41.85 9.59 -28.33
C GLU A 41 -42.43 9.61 -26.91
N GLU A 42 -42.43 8.47 -26.23
CA GLU A 42 -42.90 8.35 -24.85
C GLU A 42 -42.12 9.25 -23.90
N VAL A 43 -40.78 9.29 -24.01
CA VAL A 43 -39.94 10.18 -23.20
C VAL A 43 -40.24 11.65 -23.51
N ALA A 44 -40.45 12.01 -24.78
CA ALA A 44 -40.83 13.37 -25.16
C ALA A 44 -42.20 13.76 -24.58
N ASP A 45 -43.15 12.84 -24.52
CA ASP A 45 -44.48 13.06 -23.95
C ASP A 45 -44.45 13.20 -22.44
N VAL A 46 -43.72 12.33 -21.73
CA VAL A 46 -43.54 12.41 -20.27
C VAL A 46 -42.90 13.75 -19.88
N VAL A 47 -41.86 14.18 -20.60
CA VAL A 47 -41.19 15.46 -20.34
C VAL A 47 -42.11 16.64 -20.64
N THR A 48 -42.85 16.59 -21.75
CA THR A 48 -43.80 17.65 -22.12
C THR A 48 -44.93 17.77 -21.10
N MET A 49 -45.56 16.66 -20.72
CA MET A 49 -46.59 16.64 -19.67
C MET A 49 -46.06 17.15 -18.33
N THR A 50 -44.83 16.78 -17.96
CA THR A 50 -44.25 17.21 -16.69
C THR A 50 -44.00 18.71 -16.67
N LEU A 51 -43.47 19.27 -17.76
CA LEU A 51 -43.28 20.72 -17.93
C LEU A 51 -44.61 21.48 -17.92
N GLU A 52 -45.65 20.97 -18.59
CA GLU A 52 -46.96 21.61 -18.60
C GLU A 52 -47.58 21.62 -17.20
N ARG A 53 -47.38 20.55 -16.43
CA ARG A 53 -47.91 20.42 -15.07
C ARG A 53 -47.19 21.33 -14.06
N THR A 54 -45.85 21.40 -14.12
CA THR A 54 -45.05 22.23 -13.19
C THR A 54 -45.23 23.72 -13.45
N HIS A 55 -45.36 24.12 -14.72
CA HIS A 55 -45.57 25.53 -15.08
C HIS A 55 -47.04 25.98 -14.99
N ALA A 56 -48.02 25.06 -15.05
CA ALA A 56 -49.42 25.39 -14.75
C ALA A 56 -49.64 25.70 -13.25
N THR A 57 -49.03 24.93 -12.34
CA THR A 57 -49.16 25.12 -10.89
C THR A 57 -48.48 26.40 -10.37
N ALA A 58 -47.39 26.83 -11.02
CA ALA A 58 -46.71 28.10 -10.72
C ALA A 58 -47.55 29.33 -11.10
N ILE A 59 -48.37 29.24 -12.16
CA ILE A 59 -49.24 30.34 -12.63
C ILE A 59 -50.50 30.47 -11.75
N GLU A 60 -51.03 29.38 -11.20
CA GLU A 60 -52.14 29.41 -10.24
C GLU A 60 -51.72 30.01 -8.88
N SER A 61 -50.47 29.78 -8.46
CA SER A 61 -49.92 30.27 -7.18
C SER A 61 -49.57 31.77 -7.18
N LEU A 62 -49.49 32.40 -8.35
CA LEU A 62 -49.20 33.84 -8.51
C LEU A 62 -50.45 34.75 -8.43
N HIS A 63 -51.65 34.17 -8.35
CA HIS A 63 -52.91 34.91 -8.14
C HIS A 63 -53.30 35.06 -6.66
N GLY A 64 -52.51 34.50 -5.72
CA GLY A 64 -52.66 34.68 -4.27
C GLY A 64 -51.74 35.77 -3.74
N GLU A 65 -52.32 36.67 -2.94
CA GLU A 65 -51.78 37.92 -2.39
C GLU A 65 -50.32 37.89 -1.88
N LEU A 66 -49.55 38.93 -2.27
CA LEU A 66 -48.23 39.28 -1.74
C LEU A 66 -48.30 39.77 -0.28
N PRO A 67 -47.26 39.52 0.53
CA PRO A 67 -46.70 40.58 1.34
C PRO A 67 -45.21 40.84 1.06
N LEU A 68 -44.86 42.12 1.11
CA LEU A 68 -43.54 42.70 0.89
C LEU A 68 -42.47 42.19 1.88
N GLY A 69 -41.24 42.04 1.38
CA GLY A 69 -40.03 42.30 2.17
C GLY A 69 -39.03 41.15 2.28
N SER A 70 -38.21 40.93 1.25
CA SER A 70 -36.77 40.67 1.37
C SER A 70 -36.15 40.46 -0.01
N SER A 71 -34.97 41.05 -0.20
CA SER A 71 -34.26 41.19 -1.48
C SER A 71 -33.81 39.87 -2.11
N GLN A 72 -33.78 39.90 -3.45
CA GLN A 72 -33.30 38.87 -4.41
C GLN A 72 -34.31 37.79 -4.81
N THR A 73 -35.47 38.23 -5.32
CA THR A 73 -36.39 37.37 -6.07
C THR A 73 -35.99 37.37 -7.54
N LEU A 74 -35.45 36.25 -8.04
CA LEU A 74 -35.48 35.94 -9.47
C LEU A 74 -36.94 36.03 -9.93
N VAL A 75 -37.23 36.90 -10.90
CA VAL A 75 -38.52 36.90 -11.59
C VAL A 75 -38.78 35.44 -12.04
N PRO A 76 -39.90 34.80 -11.66
CA PRO A 76 -40.22 33.48 -12.18
C PRO A 76 -40.46 33.66 -13.67
N SER A 77 -39.52 33.22 -14.50
CA SER A 77 -39.75 33.15 -15.93
C SER A 77 -40.93 32.20 -16.13
N THR A 78 -41.97 32.68 -16.79
CA THR A 78 -43.20 31.92 -17.07
C THR A 78 -42.97 30.81 -18.12
N ALA A 79 -41.74 30.63 -18.59
CA ALA A 79 -41.33 29.65 -19.59
C ALA A 79 -40.17 28.78 -19.06
N PRO A 80 -40.19 27.46 -19.30
CA PRO A 80 -39.14 26.57 -18.82
C PRO A 80 -37.79 26.85 -19.47
N SER A 81 -36.72 26.61 -18.71
CA SER A 81 -35.36 26.75 -19.23
C SER A 81 -34.90 25.51 -20.00
N VAL A 82 -33.95 25.69 -20.92
CA VAL A 82 -33.36 24.57 -21.66
C VAL A 82 -32.62 23.58 -20.74
N GLU A 83 -32.11 24.01 -19.58
CA GLU A 83 -31.48 23.10 -18.60
C GLU A 83 -32.53 22.27 -17.85
N GLU A 84 -33.66 22.89 -17.49
CA GLU A 84 -34.79 22.19 -16.84
C GLU A 84 -35.37 21.08 -17.73
N ILE A 85 -35.48 21.32 -19.04
CA ILE A 85 -35.90 20.31 -20.01
C ILE A 85 -34.88 19.16 -20.06
N GLN A 86 -33.59 19.46 -20.06
CA GLN A 86 -32.55 18.44 -20.10
C GLN A 86 -32.56 17.56 -18.84
N ASP A 87 -32.77 18.15 -17.66
CA ASP A 87 -32.84 17.41 -16.40
C ASP A 87 -34.10 16.56 -16.28
N LEU A 88 -35.20 16.97 -16.91
CA LEU A 88 -36.40 16.15 -17.04
C LEU A 88 -36.19 14.96 -17.97
N VAL A 89 -35.49 15.15 -19.10
CA VAL A 89 -35.16 14.05 -20.02
C VAL A 89 -34.28 13.03 -19.32
N GLU A 90 -33.25 13.45 -18.58
CA GLU A 90 -32.38 12.52 -17.83
C GLU A 90 -33.15 11.72 -16.80
N ARG A 91 -34.01 12.38 -16.02
CA ARG A 91 -34.85 11.72 -15.03
C ARG A 91 -35.82 10.73 -15.67
N ALA A 92 -36.48 11.10 -16.75
CA ALA A 92 -37.40 10.23 -17.47
C ALA A 92 -36.69 8.97 -17.99
N LEU A 93 -35.49 9.11 -18.58
CA LEU A 93 -34.71 7.99 -19.09
C LEU A 93 -34.27 7.00 -17.98
N VAL A 94 -33.91 7.52 -16.80
CA VAL A 94 -33.55 6.68 -15.65
C VAL A 94 -34.78 6.00 -15.04
N GLN A 95 -35.88 6.74 -14.87
CA GLN A 95 -37.12 6.22 -14.26
C GLN A 95 -37.80 5.16 -15.13
N MET A 96 -37.70 5.28 -16.46
CA MET A 96 -38.21 4.28 -17.40
C MET A 96 -37.26 3.07 -17.57
N GLY A 97 -36.22 2.95 -16.73
CA GLY A 97 -35.36 1.76 -16.67
C GLY A 97 -34.29 1.66 -17.76
N ARG A 98 -34.08 2.70 -18.59
CA ARG A 98 -33.11 2.67 -19.70
C ARG A 98 -31.82 3.40 -19.35
N ALA A 99 -31.14 2.92 -18.30
CA ALA A 99 -29.87 3.48 -17.82
C ALA A 99 -28.76 3.59 -18.90
N PRO A 100 -28.61 2.65 -19.85
CA PRO A 100 -27.64 2.78 -20.94
C PRO A 100 -27.92 3.97 -21.88
N VAL A 101 -29.19 4.18 -22.24
CA VAL A 101 -29.63 5.30 -23.09
C VAL A 101 -29.50 6.63 -22.35
N ALA A 102 -29.82 6.64 -21.05
CA ALA A 102 -29.56 7.79 -20.18
C ALA A 102 -28.08 8.17 -20.25
N LYS A 103 -27.16 7.24 -19.92
CA LYS A 103 -25.71 7.49 -19.95
C LYS A 103 -25.23 8.06 -21.29
N ALA A 104 -25.71 7.51 -22.42
CA ALA A 104 -25.36 8.02 -23.75
C ALA A 104 -25.85 9.47 -23.98
N TYR A 105 -27.06 9.80 -23.53
CA TYR A 105 -27.62 11.15 -23.57
C TYR A 105 -26.80 12.14 -22.73
N ILE A 106 -26.45 11.78 -21.49
CA ILE A 106 -25.63 12.61 -20.57
C ILE A 106 -24.24 12.88 -21.18
N LEU A 107 -23.59 11.85 -21.73
CA LEU A 107 -22.27 11.98 -22.34
C LEU A 107 -22.31 12.87 -23.60
N TYR A 108 -23.32 12.70 -24.45
CA TYR A 108 -23.51 13.53 -25.64
C TYR A 108 -23.76 15.01 -25.28
N ARG A 109 -24.58 15.29 -24.25
CA ARG A 109 -24.84 16.68 -23.81
C ARG A 109 -23.59 17.32 -23.19
N ALA A 110 -22.86 16.60 -22.33
CA ALA A 110 -21.63 17.07 -21.72
C ALA A 110 -20.54 17.36 -22.77
N GLY A 111 -20.42 16.50 -23.79
CA GLY A 111 -19.55 16.72 -24.94
C GLY A 111 -19.90 18.00 -25.71
N ARG A 112 -21.19 18.25 -25.99
CA ARG A 112 -21.63 19.48 -26.69
C ARG A 112 -21.50 20.76 -25.88
N THR A 113 -21.57 20.69 -24.55
CA THR A 113 -21.37 21.85 -23.67
C THR A 113 -19.89 22.23 -23.59
N ARG A 114 -18.99 21.24 -23.44
CA ARG A 114 -17.53 21.44 -23.51
C ARG A 114 -17.08 21.93 -24.88
N LEU A 115 -17.68 21.39 -25.95
CA LEU A 115 -17.43 21.84 -27.31
C LEU A 115 -17.77 23.32 -27.47
N ARG A 116 -18.89 23.80 -26.90
CA ARG A 116 -19.31 25.22 -27.01
C ARG A 116 -18.45 26.19 -26.21
N ASP A 117 -17.96 25.80 -25.04
CA ASP A 117 -17.11 26.65 -24.20
C ASP A 117 -15.68 26.81 -24.76
N SER A 118 -15.24 25.90 -25.65
CA SER A 118 -13.89 25.91 -26.25
C SER A 118 -13.73 26.75 -27.54
N LEU A 119 -14.80 27.41 -28.01
CA LEU A 119 -14.84 28.05 -29.33
C LEU A 119 -14.71 29.58 -29.22
N ARG A 120 -13.50 30.11 -29.41
CA ARG A 120 -13.30 31.53 -29.77
C ARG A 120 -13.38 31.69 -31.29
N VAL A 121 -14.30 32.53 -31.76
CA VAL A 121 -14.58 32.72 -33.20
C VAL A 121 -14.01 34.07 -33.66
N GLU A 122 -13.04 34.03 -34.58
CA GLU A 122 -12.64 35.17 -35.41
C GLU A 122 -12.65 34.73 -36.90
N ARG A 123 -13.22 35.55 -37.80
CA ARG A 123 -13.30 35.34 -39.27
C ARG A 123 -13.25 36.68 -40.01
N PRO A 124 -12.81 36.77 -41.29
CA PRO A 124 -11.70 36.11 -42.05
C PRO A 124 -10.69 37.16 -42.65
N VAL A 125 -9.46 36.85 -43.11
CA VAL A 125 -9.04 36.49 -44.52
C VAL A 125 -7.81 35.54 -44.56
N ASP A 126 -7.75 34.63 -45.55
CA ASP A 126 -6.70 33.69 -46.01
C ASP A 126 -5.63 33.10 -45.07
N SER A 127 -5.86 31.87 -44.60
CA SER A 127 -4.79 30.87 -44.35
C SER A 127 -5.42 29.47 -44.30
N ALA A 128 -4.92 28.54 -45.12
CA ALA A 128 -5.63 27.33 -45.54
C ALA A 128 -5.58 26.13 -44.57
N ARG A 129 -5.07 26.28 -43.34
CA ARG A 129 -5.02 25.18 -42.35
C ARG A 129 -5.33 25.69 -40.94
N PRO A 130 -6.17 24.98 -40.16
CA PRO A 130 -6.41 25.35 -38.77
C PRO A 130 -5.11 25.28 -37.96
N MET A 131 -4.92 26.22 -37.05
CA MET A 131 -3.83 26.22 -36.09
C MET A 131 -4.25 25.43 -34.85
N VAL A 132 -3.38 24.54 -34.36
CA VAL A 132 -3.54 23.87 -33.08
C VAL A 132 -2.79 24.69 -32.02
N SER A 133 -3.48 25.10 -30.96
CA SER A 133 -2.89 25.86 -29.87
C SER A 133 -2.91 25.06 -28.56
N ASP A 134 -1.80 25.07 -27.85
CA ASP A 134 -1.69 24.65 -26.45
C ASP A 134 -1.38 25.86 -25.55
N GLU A 135 -1.14 25.65 -24.24
CA GLU A 135 -0.79 26.73 -23.31
C GLU A 135 0.47 27.50 -23.73
N ASP A 136 1.48 26.82 -24.26
CA ASP A 136 2.80 27.41 -24.58
C ASP A 136 3.12 27.51 -26.08
N SER A 137 2.27 26.99 -26.96
CA SER A 137 2.60 26.89 -28.39
C SER A 137 1.38 27.01 -29.31
N THR A 138 1.61 27.48 -30.53
CA THR A 138 0.61 27.47 -31.61
C THR A 138 1.28 26.99 -32.89
N GLU A 139 0.80 25.86 -33.40
CA GLU A 139 1.39 25.18 -34.55
C GLU A 139 0.33 24.97 -35.65
N PRO A 140 0.72 24.90 -36.93
CA PRO A 140 -0.21 24.51 -37.99
C PRO A 140 -0.61 23.03 -37.85
N TRP A 141 -1.88 22.71 -38.17
CA TRP A 141 -2.36 21.33 -38.18
C TRP A 141 -1.49 20.41 -39.06
N SER A 142 -1.14 19.25 -38.51
CA SER A 142 -0.39 18.21 -39.21
C SER A 142 -0.94 16.82 -38.85
N ARG A 143 -1.59 16.18 -39.83
CA ARG A 143 -2.03 14.79 -39.70
C ARG A 143 -0.88 13.84 -39.42
N SER A 144 0.26 13.99 -40.10
CA SER A 144 1.43 13.12 -39.91
C SER A 144 1.96 13.17 -38.48
N ARG A 145 1.90 14.33 -37.80
CA ARG A 145 2.23 14.42 -36.38
C ARG A 145 1.21 13.66 -35.53
N LEU A 146 -0.09 13.85 -35.78
CA LEU A 146 -1.13 13.11 -35.05
C LEU A 146 -0.95 11.59 -35.21
N VAL A 147 -0.65 11.12 -36.42
CA VAL A 147 -0.36 9.71 -36.69
C VAL A 147 0.86 9.24 -35.91
N GLN A 148 1.96 10.02 -35.94
CA GLN A 148 3.17 9.70 -35.18
C GLN A 148 2.86 9.60 -33.69
N THR A 149 2.12 10.56 -33.13
CA THR A 149 1.66 10.60 -31.75
C THR A 149 0.75 9.41 -31.39
N LEU A 150 -0.12 8.95 -32.31
CA LEU A 150 -0.96 7.77 -32.11
C LEU A 150 -0.14 6.47 -32.12
N VAL A 151 0.87 6.39 -32.99
CA VAL A 151 1.78 5.23 -33.03
C VAL A 151 2.67 5.19 -31.79
N SER A 152 3.25 6.33 -31.38
CA SER A 152 4.19 6.38 -30.26
C SER A 152 3.52 6.26 -28.90
N ASP A 153 2.52 7.10 -28.60
CA ASP A 153 1.98 7.19 -27.23
C ASP A 153 0.64 6.45 -27.03
N ALA A 154 0.03 5.92 -28.09
CA ALA A 154 -1.13 5.03 -27.98
C ALA A 154 -0.84 3.60 -28.50
N ALA A 155 0.43 3.33 -28.85
CA ALA A 155 0.91 2.05 -29.37
C ALA A 155 0.05 1.47 -30.52
N LEU A 156 -0.56 2.33 -31.34
CA LEU A 156 -1.42 1.91 -32.45
C LEU A 156 -0.58 1.45 -33.65
N ALA A 157 -1.05 0.40 -34.33
CA ALA A 157 -0.50 0.02 -35.64
C ALA A 157 -0.66 1.18 -36.62
N ARG A 158 0.37 1.42 -37.44
CA ARG A 158 0.42 2.57 -38.37
C ARG A 158 -0.82 2.71 -39.26
N PRO A 159 -1.37 1.65 -39.89
CA PRO A 159 -2.57 1.78 -40.73
C PRO A 159 -3.78 2.29 -39.94
N LEU A 160 -4.00 1.76 -38.73
CA LEU A 160 -5.10 2.15 -37.86
C LEU A 160 -4.92 3.57 -37.33
N ALA A 161 -3.69 3.98 -37.01
CA ALA A 161 -3.36 5.34 -36.63
C ALA A 161 -3.65 6.35 -37.76
N ASP A 162 -3.31 5.98 -39.01
CA ASP A 162 -3.60 6.78 -40.20
C ASP A 162 -5.11 6.96 -40.43
N GLU A 163 -5.92 5.91 -40.25
CA GLU A 163 -7.39 5.97 -40.34
C GLU A 163 -8.03 6.83 -39.24
N VAL A 164 -7.57 6.69 -37.99
CA VAL A 164 -8.06 7.49 -36.87
C VAL A 164 -7.70 8.96 -37.10
N ALA A 165 -6.47 9.26 -37.50
CA ALA A 165 -6.05 10.61 -37.79
C ALA A 165 -6.82 11.24 -38.96
N GLU A 166 -7.22 10.45 -39.97
CA GLU A 166 -8.11 10.90 -41.05
C GLU A 166 -9.44 11.41 -40.54
N ARG A 167 -10.10 10.59 -39.72
CA ARG A 167 -11.42 10.89 -39.19
C ARG A 167 -11.38 12.12 -38.28
N VAL A 168 -10.33 12.23 -37.46
CA VAL A 168 -10.11 13.41 -36.63
C VAL A 168 -9.87 14.64 -37.50
N GLU A 169 -9.06 14.56 -38.55
CA GLU A 169 -8.83 15.66 -39.49
C GLU A 169 -10.14 16.14 -40.15
N GLN A 170 -10.95 15.20 -40.65
CA GLN A 170 -12.25 15.50 -41.24
C GLN A 170 -13.16 16.22 -40.24
N ARG A 171 -13.19 15.78 -38.97
CA ARG A 171 -13.96 16.44 -37.91
C ARG A 171 -13.41 17.83 -37.58
N VAL A 172 -12.09 17.97 -37.42
CA VAL A 172 -11.44 19.26 -37.13
C VAL A 172 -11.74 20.28 -38.23
N PHE A 173 -11.65 19.88 -39.50
CA PHE A 173 -11.90 20.75 -40.64
C PHE A 173 -13.40 21.06 -40.78
N GLY A 174 -14.26 20.08 -40.50
CA GLY A 174 -15.71 20.24 -40.47
C GLY A 174 -16.24 21.20 -39.40
N LEU A 175 -15.47 21.46 -38.33
CA LEU A 175 -15.80 22.48 -37.32
C LEU A 175 -15.64 23.92 -37.83
N GLY A 176 -14.87 24.13 -38.91
CA GLY A 176 -14.71 25.44 -39.55
C GLY A 176 -13.96 26.49 -38.71
N LEU A 177 -13.13 26.05 -37.76
CA LEU A 177 -12.39 26.91 -36.83
C LEU A 177 -10.98 27.23 -37.35
N ARG A 178 -10.50 28.46 -37.13
CA ARG A 178 -9.10 28.84 -37.44
C ARG A 178 -8.11 28.36 -36.40
N ARG A 179 -8.53 28.27 -35.15
CA ARG A 179 -7.70 27.83 -34.03
C ARG A 179 -8.45 26.77 -33.23
N VAL A 180 -7.79 25.67 -32.94
CA VAL A 180 -8.33 24.50 -32.26
C VAL A 180 -7.41 24.20 -31.09
N SER A 181 -7.97 23.99 -29.89
CA SER A 181 -7.12 23.66 -28.74
C SER A 181 -6.57 22.24 -28.81
N SER A 182 -5.38 22.02 -28.27
CA SER A 182 -4.79 20.68 -28.07
C SER A 182 -5.74 19.74 -27.31
N SER A 183 -6.49 20.28 -26.34
CA SER A 183 -7.53 19.57 -25.59
C SER A 183 -8.68 19.10 -26.49
N LEU A 184 -9.18 19.95 -27.39
CA LEU A 184 -10.25 19.57 -28.31
C LEU A 184 -9.79 18.50 -29.30
N VAL A 185 -8.55 18.59 -29.81
CA VAL A 185 -7.98 17.54 -30.65
C VAL A 185 -7.91 16.20 -29.89
N ARG A 186 -7.45 16.21 -28.64
CA ARG A 186 -7.43 15.01 -27.77
C ARG A 186 -8.83 14.40 -27.57
N GLU A 187 -9.84 15.22 -27.31
CA GLU A 187 -11.22 14.74 -27.15
C GLU A 187 -11.79 14.12 -28.43
N LEU A 188 -11.47 14.70 -29.60
CA LEU A 188 -11.90 14.13 -30.89
C LEU A 188 -11.21 12.78 -31.16
N VAL A 189 -9.92 12.67 -30.84
CA VAL A 189 -9.16 11.41 -30.89
C VAL A 189 -9.77 10.39 -29.94
N ALA A 190 -10.01 10.76 -28.68
CA ALA A 190 -10.62 9.90 -27.67
C ALA A 190 -11.98 9.37 -28.15
N GLY A 191 -12.82 10.24 -28.74
CA GLY A 191 -14.09 9.84 -29.34
C GLY A 191 -13.94 8.82 -30.47
N GLU A 192 -12.95 8.97 -31.36
CA GLU A 192 -12.69 8.04 -32.45
C GLU A 192 -12.13 6.68 -31.97
N LEU A 193 -11.30 6.69 -30.94
CA LEU A 193 -10.79 5.47 -30.29
C LEU A 193 -11.92 4.72 -29.56
N ALA A 194 -12.78 5.45 -28.84
CA ALA A 194 -13.91 4.89 -28.11
C ALA A 194 -14.93 4.21 -29.05
N VAL A 195 -15.27 4.85 -30.18
CA VAL A 195 -16.20 4.28 -31.18
C VAL A 195 -15.68 2.96 -31.76
N ARG A 196 -14.37 2.78 -31.81
CA ARG A 196 -13.72 1.54 -32.30
C ARG A 196 -13.47 0.51 -31.21
N GLY A 197 -13.88 0.78 -29.97
CA GLY A 197 -13.62 -0.12 -28.83
C GLY A 197 -12.14 -0.23 -28.46
N LEU A 198 -11.29 0.72 -28.88
CA LEU A 198 -9.84 0.71 -28.62
C LEU A 198 -9.54 1.23 -27.21
N THR A 199 -10.07 0.54 -26.19
CA THR A 199 -10.02 0.96 -24.78
C THR A 199 -8.60 1.11 -24.23
N SER A 200 -7.66 0.25 -24.65
CA SER A 200 -6.25 0.38 -24.26
C SER A 200 -5.59 1.65 -24.79
N ALA A 201 -5.81 1.97 -26.08
CA ALA A 201 -5.27 3.18 -26.70
C ALA A 201 -5.91 4.45 -26.12
N LEU A 202 -7.19 4.37 -25.76
CA LEU A 202 -7.91 5.45 -25.07
C LEU A 202 -7.29 5.74 -23.70
N ARG A 203 -7.05 4.70 -22.89
CA ARG A 203 -6.44 4.82 -21.55
C ARG A 203 -5.05 5.48 -21.62
N GLN A 204 -4.20 5.05 -22.55
CA GLN A 204 -2.84 5.61 -22.70
C GLN A 204 -2.82 7.10 -23.10
N LYS A 205 -3.91 7.60 -23.70
CA LYS A 205 -4.03 9.01 -24.13
C LYS A 205 -4.80 9.87 -23.16
N GLU A 206 -5.47 9.29 -22.18
CA GLU A 206 -6.22 10.05 -21.19
C GLU A 206 -5.22 10.82 -20.30
N PRO A 207 -5.33 12.15 -20.21
CA PRO A 207 -4.41 12.92 -19.38
C PRO A 207 -4.61 12.55 -17.92
N ILE A 208 -3.50 12.25 -17.24
CA ILE A 208 -3.50 12.01 -15.80
C ILE A 208 -3.67 13.37 -15.12
N GLY A 209 -4.85 13.59 -14.53
CA GLY A 209 -5.21 14.88 -13.96
C GLY A 209 -5.95 14.77 -12.63
N LEU A 210 -6.15 15.92 -12.01
CA LEU A 210 -6.99 16.10 -10.83
C LEU A 210 -8.26 16.87 -11.20
N SER A 211 -9.37 16.53 -10.56
CA SER A 211 -10.57 17.36 -10.69
C SER A 211 -10.36 18.73 -10.02
N ARG A 212 -11.06 19.75 -10.50
CA ARG A 212 -11.02 21.09 -9.88
C ARG A 212 -11.49 21.06 -8.41
N HIS A 213 -12.37 20.13 -8.06
CA HIS A 213 -12.81 19.96 -6.69
C HIS A 213 -11.67 19.41 -5.82
N GLU A 214 -11.00 18.33 -6.25
CA GLU A 214 -9.86 17.78 -5.52
C GLU A 214 -8.73 18.81 -5.33
N LEU A 215 -8.44 19.61 -6.36
CA LEU A 215 -7.43 20.66 -6.26
C LEU A 215 -7.84 21.74 -5.24
N ARG A 216 -9.10 22.17 -5.25
CA ARG A 216 -9.61 23.14 -4.27
C ARG A 216 -9.55 22.59 -2.85
N ASP A 217 -9.90 21.33 -2.65
CA ASP A 217 -9.87 20.70 -1.33
C ASP A 217 -8.43 20.61 -0.79
N LEU A 218 -7.46 20.28 -1.64
CA LEU A 218 -6.04 20.27 -1.28
C LEU A 218 -5.53 21.67 -0.93
N LEU A 219 -5.89 22.69 -1.71
CA LEU A 219 -5.48 24.08 -1.47
C LEU A 219 -6.16 24.72 -0.25
N ALA A 220 -7.38 24.28 0.06
CA ALA A 220 -8.15 24.78 1.21
C ALA A 220 -7.78 24.11 2.54
N ALA A 221 -6.93 23.07 2.52
CA ALA A 221 -6.54 22.35 3.72
C ALA A 221 -5.76 23.30 4.68
N PRO A 222 -6.25 23.50 5.92
CA PRO A 222 -5.72 24.54 6.82
C PRO A 222 -4.32 24.22 7.39
N ALA A 223 -3.87 22.96 7.30
CA ALA A 223 -2.57 22.51 7.79
C ALA A 223 -2.10 21.22 7.08
N PRO A 224 -0.79 20.92 7.08
CA PRO A 224 -0.24 19.67 6.53
C PRO A 224 -0.86 18.40 7.12
N ALA A 225 -1.26 18.44 8.38
CA ALA A 225 -1.94 17.33 9.04
C ALA A 225 -3.34 17.07 8.44
N ALA A 226 -4.05 18.12 8.02
CA ALA A 226 -5.37 18.00 7.40
C ALA A 226 -5.29 17.38 6.00
N LEU A 227 -4.18 17.58 5.27
CA LEU A 227 -3.96 16.93 3.96
C LEU A 227 -3.93 15.40 4.09
N ALA A 228 -3.42 14.88 5.20
CA ALA A 228 -3.36 13.44 5.44
C ALA A 228 -4.70 12.80 5.82
N GLU A 229 -5.71 13.61 6.16
CA GLU A 229 -7.07 13.17 6.48
C GLU A 229 -8.01 13.23 5.26
N LEU A 230 -7.56 13.80 4.14
CA LEU A 230 -8.36 13.86 2.91
C LEU A 230 -8.54 12.46 2.30
N ALA A 231 -9.74 12.20 1.77
CA ALA A 231 -10.06 10.96 1.11
C ALA A 231 -9.06 10.65 -0.02
N GLY A 232 -8.51 9.43 0.00
CA GLY A 232 -7.54 8.98 -0.98
C GLY A 232 -6.09 9.35 -0.68
N ALA A 233 -5.78 10.06 0.40
CA ALA A 233 -4.39 10.20 0.85
C ALA A 233 -3.80 8.82 1.19
N SER A 234 -2.54 8.57 0.85
CA SER A 234 -1.75 7.52 1.51
C SER A 234 -1.63 7.89 2.99
N ALA A 235 -2.48 7.29 3.81
CA ALA A 235 -2.75 7.77 5.15
C ALA A 235 -1.51 7.81 6.04
N VAL A 236 -1.36 8.95 6.70
CA VAL A 236 -0.65 9.07 7.97
C VAL A 236 -1.49 8.34 9.02
N GLY A 237 -0.95 7.26 9.56
CA GLY A 237 -1.57 6.51 10.66
C GLY A 237 -1.47 7.23 12.01
N ALA A 238 -2.11 6.65 13.02
CA ALA A 238 -1.93 6.95 14.44
C ALA A 238 -0.42 7.04 14.82
N PRO A 239 -0.05 7.76 15.90
CA PRO A 239 1.36 7.86 16.32
C PRO A 239 2.00 6.46 16.44
N GLY A 240 3.16 6.25 15.81
CA GLY A 240 3.82 4.94 15.83
C GLY A 240 5.03 4.86 14.89
N ALA A 241 5.86 3.84 15.11
CA ALA A 241 7.18 3.72 14.49
C ALA A 241 7.17 3.48 12.97
N ASP A 242 6.04 3.12 12.34
CA ASP A 242 5.93 2.93 10.88
C ASP A 242 5.55 4.22 10.10
N ARG A 243 5.26 5.33 10.80
CA ARG A 243 4.79 6.58 10.19
C ARG A 243 5.91 7.32 9.47
N ARG A 244 5.66 7.93 8.29
CA ARG A 244 6.59 8.87 7.64
C ARG A 244 6.79 10.13 8.52
N PRO A 245 8.00 10.70 8.62
CA PRO A 245 8.18 11.94 9.36
C PRO A 245 7.32 13.05 8.76
N PRO A 246 6.74 13.95 9.57
CA PRO A 246 5.93 15.03 9.04
C PRO A 246 6.78 15.94 8.15
N GLU A 247 6.29 16.22 6.95
CA GLU A 247 6.96 17.15 6.05
C GLU A 247 6.84 18.60 6.54
N PRO A 248 7.82 19.47 6.21
CA PRO A 248 7.69 20.88 6.46
C PRO A 248 6.47 21.46 5.71
N ALA A 249 5.72 22.34 6.37
CA ALA A 249 4.43 22.81 5.87
C ALA A 249 4.47 23.41 4.47
N GLY A 250 5.58 24.08 4.11
CA GLY A 250 5.77 24.70 2.81
C GLY A 250 5.99 23.76 1.62
N ARG A 251 5.96 22.43 1.81
CA ARG A 251 6.02 21.43 0.71
C ARG A 251 4.85 20.45 0.70
N ALA A 252 3.98 20.53 1.70
CA ALA A 252 2.99 19.48 1.94
C ALA A 252 1.93 19.41 0.82
N VAL A 253 1.57 20.55 0.24
CA VAL A 253 0.58 20.62 -0.86
C VAL A 253 1.17 20.03 -2.14
N GLU A 254 2.40 20.39 -2.50
CA GLU A 254 3.10 19.87 -3.67
C GLU A 254 3.30 18.36 -3.58
N SER A 255 3.70 17.86 -2.41
CA SER A 255 3.82 16.43 -2.14
C SER A 255 2.47 15.71 -2.24
N ALA A 256 1.38 16.30 -1.73
CA ALA A 256 0.04 15.71 -1.84
C ALA A 256 -0.49 15.70 -3.29
N LEU A 257 -0.22 16.75 -4.06
CA LEU A 257 -0.55 16.81 -5.49
C LEU A 257 0.23 15.75 -6.27
N GLY A 258 1.54 15.66 -6.03
CA GLY A 258 2.42 14.66 -6.64
C GLY A 258 1.99 13.24 -6.29
N GLU A 259 1.65 12.98 -5.02
CA GLU A 259 1.15 11.67 -4.58
C GLU A 259 -0.08 11.24 -5.37
N ARG A 260 -1.10 12.12 -5.51
CA ARG A 260 -2.34 11.75 -6.20
C ARG A 260 -2.14 11.47 -7.68
N LEU A 261 -1.34 12.30 -8.36
CA LEU A 261 -1.06 12.14 -9.78
C LEU A 261 -0.27 10.86 -10.05
N LEU A 262 0.84 10.67 -9.32
CA LEU A 262 1.70 9.50 -9.50
C LEU A 262 1.03 8.20 -9.04
N ARG A 263 0.13 8.27 -8.06
CA ARG A 263 -0.70 7.12 -7.67
C ARG A 263 -1.63 6.67 -8.78
N ARG A 264 -2.30 7.60 -9.47
CA ARG A 264 -3.14 7.27 -10.63
C ARG A 264 -2.30 6.62 -11.71
N TYR A 265 -1.17 7.23 -12.07
CA TYR A 265 -0.22 6.64 -13.02
C TYR A 265 0.23 5.23 -12.61
N THR A 266 0.51 5.03 -11.33
CA THR A 266 0.93 3.71 -10.84
C THR A 266 -0.15 2.65 -11.03
N LEU A 267 -1.40 2.98 -10.70
CA LEU A 267 -2.52 2.05 -10.85
C LEU A 267 -2.89 1.83 -12.33
N ASP A 268 -2.87 2.87 -13.14
CA ASP A 268 -3.41 2.83 -14.50
C ASP A 268 -2.37 2.31 -15.51
N ASP A 269 -1.09 2.62 -15.32
CA ASP A 269 -0.03 2.35 -16.30
C ASP A 269 1.06 1.37 -15.82
N ILE A 270 1.39 1.36 -14.52
CA ILE A 270 2.50 0.52 -14.01
C ILE A 270 2.01 -0.88 -13.66
N LEU A 271 0.98 -1.00 -12.83
CA LEU A 271 0.58 -2.31 -12.25
C LEU A 271 -0.11 -3.25 -13.24
N GLY A 272 -0.63 -2.74 -14.35
CA GLY A 272 -1.46 -3.49 -15.29
C GLY A 272 -2.88 -3.75 -14.77
N GLU A 273 -3.80 -4.05 -15.70
CA GLU A 273 -5.25 -4.04 -15.46
C GLU A 273 -5.71 -4.94 -14.30
N GLN A 274 -5.30 -6.21 -14.30
CA GLN A 274 -5.70 -7.18 -13.27
C GLN A 274 -5.24 -6.76 -11.87
N ASN A 275 -3.99 -6.33 -11.71
CA ASN A 275 -3.50 -5.84 -10.43
C ASN A 275 -4.19 -4.54 -10.04
N ALA A 276 -4.37 -3.61 -10.98
CA ALA A 276 -5.04 -2.35 -10.71
C ALA A 276 -6.44 -2.55 -10.11
N GLU A 277 -7.20 -3.52 -10.61
CA GLU A 277 -8.50 -3.90 -10.06
C GLU A 277 -8.41 -4.39 -8.61
N LEU A 278 -7.45 -5.28 -8.30
CA LEU A 278 -7.22 -5.77 -6.93
C LEU A 278 -6.89 -4.62 -5.96
N PHE A 279 -6.07 -3.66 -6.40
CA PHE A 279 -5.65 -2.52 -5.58
C PHE A 279 -6.74 -1.46 -5.42
N ARG A 280 -7.61 -1.29 -6.44
CA ARG A 280 -8.81 -0.45 -6.34
C ARG A 280 -9.85 -1.10 -5.42
N ALA A 281 -10.04 -2.42 -5.53
CA ALA A 281 -10.97 -3.18 -4.71
C ALA A 281 -10.54 -3.25 -3.23
N GLY A 282 -9.25 -3.10 -2.93
CA GLY A 282 -8.71 -3.20 -1.56
C GLY A 282 -8.34 -4.62 -1.15
N GLU A 283 -8.04 -5.49 -2.11
CA GLU A 283 -7.46 -6.82 -1.87
C GLU A 283 -5.97 -6.73 -1.56
N LEU A 284 -5.29 -5.83 -2.27
CA LEU A 284 -3.88 -5.49 -2.11
C LEU A 284 -3.74 -3.96 -2.04
N ALA A 285 -2.61 -3.48 -1.52
CA ALA A 285 -2.28 -2.07 -1.55
C ALA A 285 -0.77 -1.87 -1.67
N LEU A 286 -0.34 -0.82 -2.38
CA LEU A 286 1.06 -0.40 -2.37
C LEU A 286 1.28 0.50 -1.15
N ALA A 287 2.46 0.40 -0.54
CA ALA A 287 2.83 1.26 0.58
C ALA A 287 2.94 2.74 0.20
N GLU A 288 3.55 3.05 -0.95
CA GLU A 288 3.76 4.41 -1.46
C GLU A 288 3.50 4.47 -2.98
N PRO A 289 2.24 4.32 -3.44
CA PRO A 289 1.93 4.39 -4.87
C PRO A 289 2.17 5.78 -5.46
N GLY A 290 2.31 6.83 -4.64
CA GLY A 290 2.60 8.19 -5.10
C GLY A 290 4.07 8.47 -5.39
N ALA A 291 4.97 7.50 -5.23
CA ALA A 291 6.39 7.66 -5.51
C ALA A 291 6.99 6.40 -6.16
N PRO A 292 6.39 5.88 -7.26
CA PRO A 292 6.80 4.60 -7.84
C PRO A 292 8.24 4.58 -8.36
N HIS A 293 8.80 5.76 -8.64
CA HIS A 293 10.16 5.95 -9.15
C HIS A 293 11.24 5.98 -8.06
N LEU A 294 10.86 6.01 -6.78
CA LEU A 294 11.79 6.02 -5.65
C LEU A 294 11.67 4.72 -4.86
N PRO A 295 12.79 4.12 -4.41
CA PRO A 295 12.74 3.07 -3.40
C PRO A 295 12.13 3.61 -2.11
N LEU A 296 11.44 2.75 -1.36
CA LEU A 296 10.92 3.05 -0.03
C LEU A 296 12.05 3.37 0.94
N THR A 297 13.07 2.52 1.00
CA THR A 297 14.13 2.61 2.00
C THR A 297 15.48 2.31 1.38
N LEU A 298 16.50 3.08 1.77
CA LEU A 298 17.90 2.78 1.47
C LEU A 298 18.60 2.27 2.74
N SER A 299 19.46 1.27 2.59
CA SER A 299 20.29 0.73 3.66
C SER A 299 21.74 0.77 3.22
N ILE A 300 22.56 1.56 3.92
CA ILE A 300 23.94 1.81 3.52
C ILE A 300 24.86 1.48 4.70
N PRO A 301 25.78 0.51 4.56
CA PRO A 301 26.88 0.34 5.49
C PRO A 301 27.69 1.63 5.62
N CYS A 302 27.79 2.17 6.83
CA CYS A 302 28.44 3.45 7.08
C CYS A 302 29.91 3.46 6.61
N GLY A 303 30.57 2.29 6.63
CA GLY A 303 31.91 2.11 6.08
C GLY A 303 32.06 2.47 4.59
N LEU A 304 31.01 2.28 3.77
CA LEU A 304 31.04 2.67 2.34
C LEU A 304 31.07 4.19 2.17
N LEU A 305 30.30 4.90 2.97
CA LEU A 305 30.28 6.36 2.94
C LEU A 305 31.58 6.93 3.49
N LEU A 306 32.07 6.38 4.61
CA LEU A 306 33.33 6.79 5.23
C LEU A 306 34.55 6.62 4.32
N ALA A 307 34.54 5.65 3.40
CA ALA A 307 35.63 5.44 2.46
C ALA A 307 35.79 6.61 1.46
N GLY A 308 34.72 7.37 1.19
CA GLY A 308 34.73 8.53 0.29
C GLY A 308 35.16 9.85 0.96
N VAL A 309 35.19 9.90 2.30
CA VAL A 309 35.43 11.15 3.04
C VAL A 309 36.93 11.44 3.16
N ARG A 310 37.33 12.65 2.77
CA ARG A 310 38.75 13.07 2.75
C ARG A 310 39.30 13.56 4.08
N ARG A 311 38.44 14.01 5.01
CA ARG A 311 38.86 14.44 6.36
C ARG A 311 38.91 13.28 7.33
N ASP A 312 39.84 13.35 8.27
CA ASP A 312 39.90 12.46 9.43
C ASP A 312 39.22 13.06 10.67
N GLY A 313 38.90 12.21 11.64
CA GLY A 313 38.33 12.64 12.92
C GLY A 313 36.83 12.95 12.88
N ALA A 314 36.36 13.82 13.78
CA ALA A 314 34.95 14.17 13.91
C ALA A 314 34.40 14.99 12.73
N GLY A 315 35.25 15.77 12.05
CA GLY A 315 34.83 16.56 10.88
C GLY A 315 34.24 15.71 9.76
N ALA A 316 34.75 14.48 9.58
CA ALA A 316 34.21 13.51 8.62
C ALA A 316 32.73 13.21 8.83
N ALA A 317 32.26 13.18 10.07
CA ALA A 317 30.86 12.89 10.38
C ALA A 317 29.93 14.02 9.92
N PHE A 318 30.40 15.26 10.00
CA PHE A 318 29.64 16.42 9.54
C PHE A 318 29.70 16.55 8.02
N ASP A 319 30.85 16.26 7.39
CA ASP A 319 30.98 16.22 5.92
C ASP A 319 30.02 15.17 5.31
N LEU A 320 29.80 14.04 5.99
CA LEU A 320 28.81 13.05 5.56
C LEU A 320 27.39 13.60 5.47
N LEU A 321 27.00 14.60 6.26
CA LEU A 321 25.64 15.16 6.22
C LEU A 321 25.30 15.72 4.83
N ASP A 322 26.29 16.26 4.11
CA ASP A 322 26.14 16.77 2.75
C ASP A 322 25.84 15.63 1.74
N GLU A 323 26.39 14.43 1.96
CA GLU A 323 26.08 13.25 1.15
C GLU A 323 24.73 12.62 1.53
N LEU A 324 24.39 12.62 2.82
CA LEU A 324 23.14 12.06 3.33
C LEU A 324 21.90 12.81 2.83
N GLY A 325 22.00 14.11 2.58
CA GLY A 325 20.87 14.92 2.09
C GLY A 325 20.31 14.44 0.74
N PRO A 326 21.13 14.41 -0.32
CA PRO A 326 20.75 13.84 -1.62
C PRO A 326 20.30 12.37 -1.53
N LEU A 327 20.97 11.56 -0.70
CA LEU A 327 20.57 10.16 -0.48
C LEU A 327 19.18 10.06 0.16
N ALA A 328 18.86 10.90 1.14
CA ALA A 328 17.52 10.97 1.73
C ALA A 328 16.47 11.34 0.67
N ALA A 329 16.77 12.30 -0.21
CA ALA A 329 15.87 12.70 -1.29
C ALA A 329 15.67 11.61 -2.36
N SER A 330 16.57 10.64 -2.45
CA SER A 330 16.52 9.53 -3.42
C SER A 330 15.67 8.33 -2.97
N CYS A 331 15.01 8.42 -1.81
CA CYS A 331 14.06 7.42 -1.32
C CYS A 331 12.72 8.07 -0.92
N SER A 332 11.68 7.29 -0.68
CA SER A 332 10.33 7.79 -0.33
C SER A 332 9.97 7.68 1.15
N ARG A 333 10.65 6.83 1.94
CA ARG A 333 10.42 6.75 3.40
C ARG A 333 11.65 7.08 4.24
N GLY A 334 12.81 6.54 3.92
CA GLY A 334 14.00 6.83 4.71
C GLY A 334 15.28 6.12 4.31
N LEU A 335 16.36 6.53 4.95
CA LEU A 335 17.71 6.01 4.83
C LEU A 335 18.15 5.45 6.19
N VAL A 336 18.78 4.28 6.17
CA VAL A 336 19.33 3.63 7.35
C VAL A 336 20.84 3.50 7.19
N LEU A 337 21.58 3.98 8.18
CA LEU A 337 23.01 3.81 8.29
C LEU A 337 23.31 2.57 9.13
N GLU A 338 23.85 1.55 8.49
CA GLU A 338 24.23 0.32 9.15
C GLU A 338 25.64 0.46 9.76
N GLU A 339 25.85 -0.18 10.91
CA GLU A 339 27.18 -0.37 11.50
C GLU A 339 27.93 0.95 11.72
N ALA A 340 27.22 1.96 12.22
CA ALA A 340 27.76 3.31 12.45
C ALA A 340 28.84 3.39 13.55
N GLY A 341 29.18 2.29 14.23
CA GLY A 341 30.16 2.24 15.33
C GLY A 341 31.49 2.95 15.03
N PRO A 342 32.16 2.73 13.89
CA PRO A 342 33.40 3.42 13.54
C PRO A 342 33.23 4.94 13.38
N LEU A 343 32.09 5.39 12.85
CA LEU A 343 31.74 6.82 12.73
C LEU A 343 31.53 7.44 14.12
N LEU A 344 30.72 6.78 14.95
CA LEU A 344 30.41 7.24 16.30
C LEU A 344 31.68 7.26 17.18
N ALA A 345 32.60 6.31 17.00
CA ALA A 345 33.90 6.29 17.66
C ALA A 345 34.77 7.52 17.33
N ARG A 346 34.67 8.06 16.10
CA ARG A 346 35.40 9.28 15.69
C ARG A 346 34.83 10.51 16.40
N LEU A 347 33.51 10.62 16.49
CA LEU A 347 32.83 11.68 17.23
C LEU A 347 33.15 11.64 18.72
N GLN A 348 33.03 10.46 19.34
CA GLN A 348 33.26 10.29 20.78
C GLN A 348 34.69 10.65 21.19
N ARG A 349 35.70 10.33 20.36
CA ARG A 349 37.10 10.68 20.64
C ARG A 349 37.37 12.19 20.59
N ALA A 350 36.60 12.94 19.80
CA ALA A 350 36.78 14.39 19.67
C ALA A 350 36.20 15.19 20.84
N GLY A 351 35.26 14.61 21.61
CA GLY A 351 34.62 15.25 22.76
C GLY A 351 35.51 15.50 23.98
N GLY A 352 36.75 14.99 23.99
CA GLY A 352 37.69 15.15 25.10
C GLY A 352 37.34 14.31 26.35
N ARG A 353 38.24 14.30 27.35
CA ARG A 353 38.00 13.67 28.65
C ARG A 353 37.27 14.66 29.56
N GLY A 354 36.02 14.41 29.91
CA GLY A 354 35.25 15.23 30.86
C GLY A 354 33.83 15.61 30.41
N GLN A 355 33.45 15.34 29.17
CA GLN A 355 32.05 15.49 28.72
C GLN A 355 31.14 14.42 29.34
N GLY A 356 29.88 14.80 29.59
CA GLY A 356 28.82 13.90 30.01
C GLY A 356 28.56 12.79 28.98
N ARG A 357 27.86 11.73 29.42
CA ARG A 357 27.63 10.53 28.59
C ARG A 357 26.88 10.92 27.31
N GLY A 358 27.46 10.60 26.15
CA GLY A 358 26.82 10.88 24.86
C GLY A 358 26.85 12.35 24.39
N GLU A 359 27.36 13.30 25.18
CA GLU A 359 27.40 14.72 24.80
C GLU A 359 28.16 14.97 23.49
N ALA A 360 29.24 14.23 23.25
CA ALA A 360 30.03 14.31 22.03
C ALA A 360 29.25 13.92 20.76
N LEU A 361 28.24 13.06 20.88
CA LEU A 361 27.44 12.56 19.76
C LEU A 361 26.26 13.50 19.44
N ARG A 362 25.81 14.25 20.44
CA ARG A 362 24.55 15.01 20.40
C ARG A 362 24.50 16.06 19.28
N PRO A 363 25.53 16.90 19.03
CA PRO A 363 25.47 17.89 17.95
C PRO A 363 25.26 17.24 16.57
N TRP A 364 25.89 16.10 16.33
CA TRP A 364 25.75 15.37 15.08
C TRP A 364 24.36 14.73 14.94
N LEU A 365 23.84 14.13 16.01
CA LEU A 365 22.48 13.57 16.03
C LEU A 365 21.41 14.66 15.84
N MET A 366 21.60 15.86 16.40
CA MET A 366 20.71 17.01 16.15
C MET A 366 20.73 17.43 14.68
N ALA A 367 21.92 17.48 14.07
CA ALA A 367 22.06 17.80 12.66
C ALA A 367 21.40 16.72 11.77
N LEU A 368 21.54 15.44 12.13
CA LEU A 368 20.87 14.34 11.46
C LEU A 368 19.34 14.45 11.55
N SER A 369 18.79 14.76 12.73
CA SER A 369 17.34 15.02 12.90
C SER A 369 16.86 16.21 12.09
N ALA A 370 17.64 17.29 12.03
CA ALA A 370 17.31 18.46 11.22
C ALA A 370 17.28 18.11 9.72
N LEU A 371 18.26 17.34 9.24
CA LEU A 371 18.30 16.87 7.86
C LEU A 371 17.09 15.97 7.55
N ALA A 372 16.80 14.99 8.40
CA ALA A 372 15.63 14.11 8.30
C ALA A 372 14.32 14.89 8.19
N ARG A 373 14.17 15.94 9.01
CA ARG A 373 13.03 16.87 8.98
C ARG A 373 12.92 17.60 7.65
N THR A 374 14.01 18.18 7.15
CA THR A 374 13.99 18.93 5.89
C THR A 374 13.71 18.03 4.69
N ALA A 375 14.19 16.79 4.72
CA ALA A 375 13.95 15.80 3.69
C ALA A 375 12.53 15.18 3.77
N GLY A 376 11.87 15.21 4.93
CA GLY A 376 10.62 14.48 5.16
C GLY A 376 10.82 12.96 5.13
N ARG A 377 11.99 12.50 5.61
CA ARG A 377 12.50 11.13 5.50
C ARG A 377 13.12 10.70 6.82
N TRP A 378 13.00 9.43 7.17
CA TRP A 378 13.74 8.89 8.31
C TRP A 378 15.23 8.82 7.97
N LEU A 379 16.08 9.20 8.93
CA LEU A 379 17.52 8.95 8.90
C LEU A 379 17.85 8.18 10.17
N ASP A 380 17.95 6.86 10.05
CA ASP A 380 18.01 5.96 11.20
C ASP A 380 19.36 5.23 11.29
N LEU A 381 19.58 4.60 12.43
CA LEU A 381 20.79 3.82 12.71
C LEU A 381 20.40 2.37 12.94
N SER A 382 21.17 1.45 12.36
CA SER A 382 20.99 0.01 12.53
C SER A 382 22.28 -0.66 12.94
N ARG A 383 22.21 -1.52 13.97
CA ARG A 383 23.36 -2.24 14.54
C ARG A 383 24.56 -1.33 14.83
N PRO A 384 24.39 -0.18 15.52
CA PRO A 384 25.45 0.81 15.65
C PRO A 384 26.51 0.43 16.69
N GLY A 385 26.31 -0.63 17.49
CA GLY A 385 27.18 -0.97 18.61
C GLY A 385 28.60 -1.39 18.21
N GLY A 386 28.81 -1.78 16.95
CA GLY A 386 30.11 -2.21 16.45
C GLY A 386 30.75 -3.26 17.37
N ARG A 387 32.07 -3.16 17.61
CA ARG A 387 32.80 -4.00 18.59
C ARG A 387 32.86 -3.40 20.00
N SER A 388 32.16 -2.28 20.29
CA SER A 388 32.37 -1.50 21.51
C SER A 388 31.07 -1.15 22.24
N PRO A 389 30.70 -1.90 23.28
CA PRO A 389 29.50 -1.66 24.09
C PRO A 389 29.38 -0.23 24.65
N ARG A 390 30.52 0.40 24.99
CA ARG A 390 30.56 1.80 25.49
C ARG A 390 30.08 2.84 24.48
N ILE A 391 30.25 2.59 23.17
CA ILE A 391 29.76 3.51 22.14
C ILE A 391 28.24 3.42 22.04
N LEU A 392 27.70 2.19 22.15
CA LEU A 392 26.27 1.97 22.19
C LEU A 392 25.64 2.64 23.42
N GLU A 393 26.25 2.50 24.59
CA GLU A 393 25.82 3.19 25.82
C GLU A 393 25.75 4.71 25.61
N ALA A 394 26.83 5.32 25.07
CA ALA A 394 26.88 6.75 24.79
C ALA A 394 25.80 7.19 23.77
N LEU A 395 25.56 6.39 22.72
CA LEU A 395 24.53 6.65 21.72
C LEU A 395 23.11 6.60 22.33
N VAL A 396 22.83 5.58 23.14
CA VAL A 396 21.52 5.41 23.79
C VAL A 396 21.21 6.59 24.71
N HIS A 397 22.18 7.03 25.51
CA HIS A 397 22.02 8.23 26.34
C HIS A 397 21.78 9.48 25.47
N ALA A 398 22.60 9.72 24.45
CA ALA A 398 22.44 10.88 23.56
C ALA A 398 21.06 10.92 22.87
N LEU A 399 20.58 9.78 22.37
CA LEU A 399 19.24 9.68 21.77
C LEU A 399 18.13 9.89 22.79
N ALA A 400 18.27 9.30 23.99
CA ALA A 400 17.28 9.45 25.06
C ALA A 400 17.18 10.91 25.53
N ASP A 401 18.29 11.62 25.61
CA ASP A 401 18.32 13.04 25.97
C ASP A 401 17.65 13.91 24.89
N LEU A 402 17.92 13.61 23.61
CA LEU A 402 17.25 14.27 22.49
C LEU A 402 15.73 14.05 22.50
N GLU A 403 15.26 12.88 22.93
CA GLU A 403 13.83 12.51 23.00
C GLU A 403 13.09 13.19 24.18
N GLY A 404 13.27 14.48 24.38
CA GLY A 404 12.63 15.22 25.48
C GLY A 404 12.84 16.74 25.42
N GLU A 405 13.80 17.17 24.61
CA GLU A 405 13.99 18.59 24.32
C GLU A 405 12.91 19.06 23.35
N ARG A 406 12.39 20.27 23.55
CA ARG A 406 11.29 20.88 22.78
C ARG A 406 11.66 21.21 21.32
N SER A 407 12.35 20.32 20.63
CA SER A 407 12.45 20.27 19.19
C SER A 407 11.25 19.45 18.71
N GLY A 408 10.32 20.07 17.99
CA GLY A 408 9.12 19.41 17.46
C GLY A 408 9.38 18.34 16.39
N PHE A 409 10.51 17.63 16.45
CA PHE A 409 10.85 16.54 15.55
C PHE A 409 11.49 15.35 16.29
N PRO A 410 11.11 14.11 15.92
CA PRO A 410 11.64 12.89 16.51
C PRO A 410 13.17 12.74 16.40
N ALA A 411 13.82 12.20 17.43
CA ALA A 411 15.18 11.68 17.31
C ALA A 411 15.27 10.54 16.26
N PRO A 412 16.46 10.24 15.70
CA PRO A 412 16.68 9.11 14.81
C PRO A 412 16.18 7.81 15.45
N ARG A 413 15.59 6.91 14.66
CA ARG A 413 15.26 5.59 15.18
C ARG A 413 16.53 4.73 15.27
N LEU A 414 16.57 3.89 16.29
CA LEU A 414 17.64 2.97 16.58
C LEU A 414 17.10 1.55 16.45
N PHE A 415 17.58 0.82 15.44
CA PHE A 415 17.33 -0.61 15.28
C PHE A 415 18.40 -1.39 16.03
N LEU A 416 18.00 -2.11 17.08
CA LEU A 416 18.93 -2.75 18.01
C LEU A 416 18.55 -4.20 18.27
N THR A 417 19.55 -5.08 18.34
CA THR A 417 19.33 -6.49 18.70
C THR A 417 19.31 -6.68 20.22
N ALA A 418 18.67 -7.75 20.70
CA ALA A 418 18.71 -8.11 22.11
C ALA A 418 20.14 -8.46 22.56
N ALA A 419 20.96 -9.03 21.67
CA ALA A 419 22.36 -9.34 21.93
C ALA A 419 23.21 -8.09 22.16
N GLU A 420 23.13 -7.08 21.28
CA GLU A 420 23.82 -5.79 21.48
C GLU A 420 23.40 -5.10 22.78
N THR A 421 22.10 -5.18 23.10
CA THR A 421 21.54 -4.62 24.34
C THR A 421 22.10 -5.31 25.58
N ARG A 422 22.09 -6.65 25.61
CA ARG A 422 22.66 -7.44 26.74
C ARG A 422 24.15 -7.17 26.91
N ALA A 423 24.91 -7.16 25.82
CA ALA A 423 26.35 -6.85 25.85
C ALA A 423 26.65 -5.45 26.41
N ALA A 424 25.83 -4.44 26.10
CA ALA A 424 25.96 -3.10 26.68
C ALA A 424 25.62 -3.06 28.18
N LEU A 425 24.56 -3.75 28.59
CA LEU A 425 24.16 -3.82 30.00
C LEU A 425 25.19 -4.56 30.86
N GLU A 426 25.78 -5.65 30.34
CA GLU A 426 26.82 -6.43 31.01
C GLU A 426 28.13 -5.66 31.13
N ALA A 427 28.51 -4.90 30.09
CA ALA A 427 29.73 -4.09 30.08
C ALA A 427 29.64 -2.81 30.93
N ALA A 428 28.42 -2.33 31.24
CA ALA A 428 28.19 -1.15 32.06
C ALA A 428 28.46 -1.41 33.55
N HIS A 429 29.07 -0.43 34.25
CA HIS A 429 29.20 -0.48 35.72
C HIS A 429 27.83 -0.40 36.40
N ALA A 430 27.74 -0.74 37.69
CA ALA A 430 26.46 -0.84 38.40
C ALA A 430 25.63 0.46 38.37
N GLU A 431 26.27 1.61 38.60
CA GLU A 431 25.61 2.93 38.52
C GLU A 431 25.19 3.27 37.07
N ASP A 432 26.03 2.92 36.09
CA ASP A 432 25.82 3.21 34.67
C ASP A 432 24.67 2.39 34.09
N ARG A 433 24.56 1.13 34.52
CA ARG A 433 23.57 0.17 34.07
C ARG A 433 22.15 0.63 34.36
N THR A 434 21.91 1.20 35.54
CA THR A 434 20.59 1.72 35.94
C THR A 434 20.16 2.87 35.02
N ALA A 435 21.07 3.81 34.74
CA ALA A 435 20.82 4.91 33.82
C ALA A 435 20.58 4.41 32.39
N LEU A 436 21.39 3.45 31.92
CA LEU A 436 21.25 2.85 30.60
C LEU A 436 19.89 2.17 30.45
N CYS A 437 19.45 1.38 31.44
CA CYS A 437 18.12 0.79 31.48
C CYS A 437 17.01 1.85 31.34
N ALA A 438 17.12 2.96 32.06
CA ALA A 438 16.13 4.04 31.99
C ALA A 438 16.10 4.73 30.61
N SER A 439 17.26 4.94 29.98
CA SER A 439 17.35 5.49 28.62
C SER A 439 16.77 4.52 27.57
N LEU A 440 17.08 3.23 27.66
CA LEU A 440 16.50 2.18 26.80
C LEU A 440 14.97 2.13 26.94
N GLU A 441 14.46 2.12 28.17
CA GLU A 441 13.03 2.12 28.46
C GLU A 441 12.33 3.35 27.86
N LYS A 442 12.93 4.54 28.00
CA LYS A 442 12.41 5.76 27.40
C LYS A 442 12.32 5.66 25.88
N LEU A 443 13.36 5.15 25.22
CA LEU A 443 13.40 5.03 23.76
C LEU A 443 12.44 3.95 23.24
N LEU A 444 12.28 2.84 23.95
CA LEU A 444 11.30 1.79 23.63
C LEU A 444 9.87 2.34 23.69
N ARG A 445 9.51 3.00 24.81
CA ARG A 445 8.19 3.59 25.04
C ARG A 445 7.82 4.67 24.02
N THR A 446 8.82 5.39 23.50
CA THR A 446 8.62 6.46 22.50
C THR A 446 8.69 5.95 21.06
N GLY A 447 8.95 4.65 20.84
CA GLY A 447 9.11 4.05 19.52
C GLY A 447 10.37 4.53 18.78
N ARG A 448 11.37 5.03 19.51
CA ARG A 448 12.67 5.43 18.99
C ARG A 448 13.66 4.29 18.96
N LEU A 449 13.54 3.34 19.88
CA LEU A 449 14.27 2.09 19.81
C LEU A 449 13.32 1.03 19.28
N LEU A 450 13.68 0.44 18.14
CA LEU A 450 12.97 -0.68 17.54
C LEU A 450 13.79 -1.95 17.77
N PRO A 451 13.27 -2.87 18.59
CA PRO A 451 13.83 -4.20 18.69
C PRO A 451 13.96 -4.87 17.33
N THR A 452 15.10 -5.49 17.08
CA THR A 452 15.33 -6.35 15.92
C THR A 452 15.72 -7.74 16.37
N TRP A 453 15.42 -8.71 15.52
CA TRP A 453 15.87 -10.08 15.71
C TRP A 453 16.44 -10.63 14.42
N ASP A 454 17.29 -11.63 14.59
CA ASP A 454 17.81 -12.48 13.54
C ASP A 454 17.93 -13.92 14.06
N ALA A 455 18.28 -14.82 13.16
CA ALA A 455 18.40 -16.24 13.47
C ALA A 455 19.76 -16.63 14.06
N SER A 456 20.65 -15.67 14.34
CA SER A 456 21.96 -15.92 14.94
C SER A 456 21.84 -16.25 16.43
N SER A 457 22.76 -17.09 16.93
CA SER A 457 22.94 -17.32 18.36
C SER A 457 23.47 -16.07 19.07
N ALA A 458 23.47 -16.09 20.40
CA ALA A 458 24.00 -14.99 21.23
C ALA A 458 25.48 -14.69 20.94
N ASP A 459 26.26 -15.70 20.52
CA ASP A 459 27.68 -15.57 20.15
C ASP A 459 27.88 -15.11 18.69
N GLY A 460 26.79 -14.82 17.99
CA GLY A 460 26.81 -14.45 16.58
C GLY A 460 27.10 -15.63 15.65
N GLU A 461 26.98 -16.87 16.09
CA GLU A 461 27.05 -18.04 15.21
C GLU A 461 25.63 -18.39 14.72
N ALA A 462 25.43 -18.55 13.41
CA ALA A 462 24.16 -19.06 12.93
C ALA A 462 23.97 -20.49 13.47
N ALA A 463 22.83 -20.80 14.09
CA ALA A 463 22.53 -22.19 14.42
C ALA A 463 22.61 -23.04 13.13
N ARG A 464 23.13 -24.26 13.19
CA ARG A 464 23.28 -25.09 11.99
C ARG A 464 21.89 -25.30 11.34
N GLY A 465 21.74 -24.86 10.08
CA GLY A 465 20.45 -24.88 9.35
C GLY A 465 19.63 -23.58 9.47
N ALA A 466 20.07 -22.61 10.29
CA ALA A 466 19.44 -21.31 10.40
C ALA A 466 19.86 -20.35 9.27
N SER A 467 18.96 -19.45 8.89
CA SER A 467 19.22 -18.37 7.92
C SER A 467 20.34 -17.45 8.41
N ASP A 468 21.22 -17.02 7.51
CA ASP A 468 22.27 -16.02 7.79
C ASP A 468 21.80 -14.57 7.58
N GLU A 469 20.51 -14.38 7.31
CA GLU A 469 19.91 -13.09 6.99
C GLU A 469 19.72 -12.23 8.24
N LEU A 470 20.38 -11.08 8.24
CA LEU A 470 20.30 -10.05 9.26
C LEU A 470 19.30 -8.96 8.85
N PHE A 471 18.68 -8.34 9.86
CA PHE A 471 17.93 -7.10 9.66
C PHE A 471 18.90 -5.97 9.29
N ALA A 472 18.67 -5.35 8.13
CA ALA A 472 19.43 -4.19 7.68
C ALA A 472 18.62 -2.91 7.90
N ALA A 473 17.44 -2.86 7.28
CA ALA A 473 16.51 -1.73 7.29
C ALA A 473 15.07 -2.22 7.02
N PRO A 474 14.04 -1.37 7.17
CA PRO A 474 12.69 -1.68 6.70
C PRO A 474 12.69 -2.22 5.25
N GLY A 475 12.18 -3.45 5.07
CA GLY A 475 12.15 -4.14 3.77
C GLY A 475 13.50 -4.61 3.22
N CYS A 476 14.61 -4.43 3.95
CA CYS A 476 15.94 -4.88 3.55
C CYS A 476 16.47 -5.97 4.50
N ARG A 477 17.05 -7.01 3.91
CA ARG A 477 17.78 -8.08 4.61
C ARG A 477 19.17 -8.21 4.03
N ARG A 478 20.14 -8.43 4.90
CA ARG A 478 21.55 -8.52 4.54
C ARG A 478 22.09 -9.89 4.91
N ARG A 479 22.80 -10.53 4.00
CA ARG A 479 23.64 -11.69 4.32
C ARG A 479 25.01 -11.24 4.76
N ARG A 480 25.71 -12.05 5.54
CA ARG A 480 27.05 -11.67 6.05
C ARG A 480 28.08 -11.46 4.93
N SER A 481 27.88 -12.09 3.78
CA SER A 481 28.69 -11.90 2.57
C SER A 481 28.43 -10.57 1.85
N ASP A 482 27.32 -9.90 2.14
CA ASP A 482 26.91 -8.70 1.40
C ASP A 482 27.62 -7.46 1.95
N GLY A 483 28.51 -6.86 1.16
CA GLY A 483 29.18 -5.60 1.50
C GLY A 483 28.55 -4.33 0.93
N GLY A 484 27.62 -4.46 -0.02
CA GLY A 484 27.05 -3.33 -0.77
C GLY A 484 25.84 -2.65 -0.12
N ALA A 485 25.41 -1.51 -0.67
CA ALA A 485 24.15 -0.87 -0.31
C ALA A 485 22.94 -1.72 -0.75
N LEU A 486 21.82 -1.60 -0.04
CA LEU A 486 20.55 -2.26 -0.35
C LEU A 486 19.44 -1.22 -0.48
N SER A 487 18.38 -1.56 -1.21
CA SER A 487 17.18 -0.73 -1.30
C SER A 487 15.91 -1.56 -1.25
N CYS A 488 14.92 -1.13 -0.48
CA CYS A 488 13.55 -1.64 -0.60
C CYS A 488 12.86 -0.89 -1.74
N GLY A 489 12.76 -1.48 -2.93
CA GLY A 489 12.18 -0.85 -4.13
C GLY A 489 10.67 -0.59 -3.99
N GLY A 490 9.97 -1.41 -3.22
CA GLY A 490 8.53 -1.33 -3.05
C GLY A 490 8.01 -2.34 -2.04
N ALA A 491 6.78 -2.11 -1.57
CA ALA A 491 6.09 -3.01 -0.66
C ALA A 491 4.62 -3.13 -1.02
N VAL A 492 4.11 -4.36 -1.03
CA VAL A 492 2.69 -4.67 -1.21
C VAL A 492 2.12 -5.19 0.09
N ALA A 493 1.06 -4.55 0.56
CA ALA A 493 0.30 -4.97 1.73
C ALA A 493 -0.79 -5.97 1.35
N ILE A 494 -0.94 -7.02 2.17
CA ILE A 494 -1.91 -8.10 1.99
C ILE A 494 -3.02 -7.94 3.04
N HIS A 495 -4.27 -7.93 2.57
CA HIS A 495 -5.44 -7.74 3.41
C HIS A 495 -5.89 -9.06 4.07
N LEU A 496 -5.23 -9.47 5.15
CA LEU A 496 -5.52 -10.74 5.84
C LEU A 496 -6.98 -10.85 6.34
N PRO A 497 -7.60 -9.81 6.95
CA PRO A 497 -8.99 -9.87 7.37
C PRO A 497 -9.98 -10.30 6.28
N ARG A 498 -9.82 -9.82 5.03
CA ARG A 498 -10.68 -10.23 3.92
C ARG A 498 -10.51 -11.67 3.53
N LEU A 499 -9.26 -12.15 3.52
CA LEU A 499 -8.97 -13.55 3.24
C LEU A 499 -9.59 -14.44 4.30
N ALA A 500 -9.43 -14.08 5.58
CA ALA A 500 -10.00 -14.83 6.70
C ALA A 500 -11.53 -14.85 6.66
N ARG A 501 -12.17 -13.71 6.38
CA ARG A 501 -13.64 -13.64 6.23
C ARG A 501 -14.15 -14.53 5.10
N ARG A 502 -13.46 -14.58 3.97
CA ARG A 502 -13.85 -15.43 2.82
C ARG A 502 -13.62 -16.91 3.09
N ALA A 503 -12.55 -17.24 3.81
CA ALA A 503 -12.28 -18.61 4.23
C ALA A 503 -13.33 -19.10 5.24
N GLY A 504 -13.69 -18.25 6.20
CA GLY A 504 -14.57 -18.59 7.32
C GLY A 504 -13.80 -19.17 8.53
N PRO A 505 -14.48 -19.35 9.67
CA PRO A 505 -13.85 -19.86 10.89
C PRO A 505 -13.37 -21.30 10.70
N TRP A 506 -12.29 -21.67 11.40
CA TRP A 506 -11.67 -23.01 11.42
C TRP A 506 -11.17 -23.54 10.07
N ARG A 507 -11.16 -22.73 9.00
CA ARG A 507 -10.77 -23.12 7.64
C ARG A 507 -9.39 -22.59 7.24
N GLU A 508 -8.37 -22.94 8.03
CA GLU A 508 -6.99 -22.51 7.80
C GLU A 508 -6.48 -22.87 6.39
N GLU A 509 -6.78 -24.07 5.89
CA GLU A 509 -6.35 -24.53 4.57
C GLU A 509 -6.84 -23.61 3.44
N HIS A 510 -8.11 -23.17 3.50
CA HIS A 510 -8.70 -22.28 2.51
C HIS A 510 -8.07 -20.89 2.57
N LEU A 511 -7.75 -20.41 3.78
CA LEU A 511 -7.00 -19.18 3.96
C LEU A 511 -5.61 -19.30 3.35
N PHE A 512 -4.89 -20.39 3.60
CA PHE A 512 -3.53 -20.60 3.12
C PHE A 512 -3.46 -20.67 1.61
N GLU A 513 -4.38 -21.38 0.97
CA GLU A 513 -4.52 -21.43 -0.48
C GLU A 513 -4.80 -20.03 -1.05
N ALA A 514 -5.77 -19.31 -0.47
CA ALA A 514 -6.09 -17.95 -0.89
C ALA A 514 -4.91 -16.98 -0.69
N LEU A 515 -4.17 -17.12 0.41
CA LEU A 515 -3.00 -16.31 0.73
C LEU A 515 -1.87 -16.54 -0.27
N ALA A 516 -1.59 -17.81 -0.62
CA ALA A 516 -0.59 -18.15 -1.63
C ALA A 516 -0.93 -17.47 -2.98
N GLY A 517 -2.18 -17.57 -3.42
CA GLY A 517 -2.64 -16.88 -4.64
C GLY A 517 -2.52 -15.35 -4.57
N ARG A 518 -2.78 -14.74 -3.40
CA ARG A 518 -2.56 -13.30 -3.21
C ARG A 518 -1.09 -12.89 -3.18
N ILE A 519 -0.22 -13.74 -2.68
CA ILE A 519 1.23 -13.52 -2.72
C ILE A 519 1.71 -13.52 -4.16
N GLU A 520 1.27 -14.45 -5.01
CA GLU A 520 1.64 -14.46 -6.43
C GLU A 520 1.22 -13.17 -7.15
N GLN A 521 -0.02 -12.70 -6.95
CA GLN A 521 -0.50 -11.45 -7.52
C GLN A 521 0.28 -10.23 -6.99
N ALA A 522 0.63 -10.23 -5.71
CA ALA A 522 1.48 -9.19 -5.12
C ALA A 522 2.89 -9.19 -5.72
N LEU A 523 3.47 -10.36 -5.99
CA LEU A 523 4.77 -10.50 -6.63
C LEU A 523 4.73 -10.01 -8.09
N ASP A 524 3.68 -10.32 -8.84
CA ASP A 524 3.53 -9.84 -10.22
C ASP A 524 3.40 -8.30 -10.27
N ALA A 525 2.74 -7.70 -9.28
CA ALA A 525 2.72 -6.25 -9.10
C ALA A 525 4.13 -5.68 -8.80
N LEU A 526 4.92 -6.36 -7.97
CA LEU A 526 6.30 -5.96 -7.65
C LEU A 526 7.24 -6.10 -8.86
N VAL A 527 7.10 -7.14 -9.70
CA VAL A 527 7.87 -7.30 -10.94
C VAL A 527 7.66 -6.09 -11.85
N ARG A 528 6.42 -5.64 -12.01
CA ARG A 528 6.10 -4.47 -12.85
C ARG A 528 6.66 -3.17 -12.29
N LEU A 529 6.59 -3.00 -10.97
CA LEU A 529 7.21 -1.85 -10.29
C LEU A 529 8.73 -1.85 -10.46
N ASP A 530 9.37 -3.00 -10.30
CA ASP A 530 10.81 -3.20 -10.48
C ASP A 530 11.26 -2.92 -11.92
N GLU A 531 10.53 -3.43 -12.91
CA GLU A 531 10.75 -3.10 -14.32
C GLU A 531 10.64 -1.60 -14.60
N PHE A 532 9.61 -0.95 -14.05
CA PHE A 532 9.44 0.48 -14.16
C PHE A 532 10.64 1.24 -13.55
N GLN A 533 11.06 0.87 -12.34
CA GLN A 533 12.19 1.49 -11.65
C GLN A 533 13.51 1.29 -12.40
N ARG A 534 13.77 0.10 -12.96
CA ARG A 534 14.96 -0.16 -13.78
C ARG A 534 15.00 0.70 -15.05
N ARG A 535 13.87 0.84 -15.75
CA ARG A 535 13.78 1.67 -16.96
C ARG A 535 13.99 3.15 -16.67
N HIS A 536 13.67 3.60 -15.47
CA HIS A 536 13.73 5.00 -15.04
C HIS A 536 14.78 5.22 -13.93
N GLN A 537 15.79 4.36 -13.86
CA GLN A 537 16.75 4.37 -12.78
C GLN A 537 17.53 5.69 -12.78
N ARG A 538 17.49 6.41 -11.67
CA ARG A 538 18.32 7.59 -11.46
C ARG A 538 19.66 7.16 -10.86
N PRO A 539 20.79 7.70 -11.34
CA PRO A 539 22.08 7.45 -10.71
C PRO A 539 22.01 7.93 -9.25
N GLN A 540 22.41 7.06 -8.32
CA GLN A 540 22.42 7.42 -6.92
C GLN A 540 23.58 8.37 -6.62
N PRO A 541 23.39 9.32 -5.70
CA PRO A 541 24.49 10.14 -5.17
C PRO A 541 25.65 9.25 -4.71
N GLY A 542 26.89 9.69 -4.97
CA GLY A 542 28.09 8.96 -4.56
C GLY A 542 28.42 7.71 -5.38
N GLY A 543 27.73 7.45 -6.51
CA GLY A 543 28.00 6.29 -7.36
C GLY A 543 27.55 4.96 -6.76
N LEU A 544 26.63 4.99 -5.81
CA LEU A 544 26.09 3.79 -5.18
C LEU A 544 25.17 3.02 -6.14
N HIS A 545 25.25 1.69 -6.10
CA HIS A 545 24.36 0.81 -6.84
C HIS A 545 23.66 -0.13 -5.87
N PRO A 546 22.61 0.36 -5.17
CA PRO A 546 21.92 -0.45 -4.18
C PRO A 546 21.23 -1.64 -4.84
N ARG A 547 21.41 -2.83 -4.26
CA ARG A 547 20.72 -4.05 -4.71
C ARG A 547 19.24 -3.95 -4.30
N PRO A 548 18.28 -4.07 -5.24
CA PRO A 548 16.87 -3.99 -4.91
C PRO A 548 16.39 -5.24 -4.18
N ALA A 549 15.57 -5.02 -3.17
CA ALA A 549 14.74 -5.98 -2.47
C ALA A 549 13.33 -5.39 -2.35
N PHE A 550 12.35 -6.22 -2.02
CA PHE A 550 10.95 -5.83 -1.89
C PHE A 550 10.33 -6.46 -0.66
N ALA A 551 9.19 -5.92 -0.25
CA ALA A 551 8.50 -6.37 0.96
C ALA A 551 7.05 -6.75 0.71
N LEU A 552 6.59 -7.76 1.44
CA LEU A 552 5.18 -8.05 1.64
C LEU A 552 4.81 -7.69 3.08
N ALA A 553 3.77 -6.87 3.24
CA ALA A 553 3.31 -6.37 4.54
C ALA A 553 1.97 -7.01 4.91
N PRO A 554 1.93 -8.01 5.81
CA PRO A 554 0.67 -8.54 6.29
C PRO A 554 -0.04 -7.48 7.14
N VAL A 555 -1.31 -7.21 6.83
CA VAL A 555 -2.14 -6.24 7.54
C VAL A 555 -3.36 -6.94 8.14
N GLY A 556 -3.65 -6.62 9.40
CA GLY A 556 -4.78 -7.16 10.16
C GLY A 556 -4.58 -8.60 10.65
N LEU A 557 -3.36 -8.95 11.07
CA LEU A 557 -3.04 -10.30 11.52
C LEU A 557 -3.88 -10.73 12.73
N ALA A 558 -3.97 -9.89 13.76
CA ALA A 558 -4.78 -10.15 14.95
C ALA A 558 -6.26 -10.39 14.59
N GLU A 559 -6.81 -9.55 13.72
CA GLU A 559 -8.20 -9.66 13.26
C GLU A 559 -8.43 -10.92 12.42
N ALA A 560 -7.49 -11.28 11.54
CA ALA A 560 -7.56 -12.50 10.74
C ALA A 560 -7.54 -13.76 11.61
N LEU A 561 -6.62 -13.82 12.59
CA LEU A 561 -6.55 -14.95 13.53
C LEU A 561 -7.81 -15.06 14.37
N ARG A 562 -8.39 -13.92 14.75
CA ARG A 562 -9.64 -13.92 15.52
C ARG A 562 -10.84 -14.42 14.72
N ILE A 563 -10.89 -14.13 13.41
CA ILE A 563 -11.91 -14.70 12.52
C ILE A 563 -11.74 -16.22 12.41
N LEU A 564 -10.50 -16.69 12.23
CA LEU A 564 -10.21 -18.10 12.04
C LEU A 564 -10.38 -18.92 13.31
N GLY A 565 -10.02 -18.34 14.46
CA GLY A 565 -10.15 -18.93 15.79
C GLY A 565 -11.47 -18.62 16.47
N ASP A 566 -12.49 -18.20 15.73
CA ASP A 566 -13.87 -18.03 16.21
C ASP A 566 -13.95 -17.15 17.46
N GLY A 567 -13.31 -15.98 17.39
CA GLY A 567 -13.22 -15.02 18.48
C GLY A 567 -11.93 -15.07 19.29
N GLN A 568 -11.14 -16.15 19.17
CA GLN A 568 -9.87 -16.34 19.89
C GLN A 568 -8.64 -16.15 18.99
N ILE A 569 -7.56 -15.57 19.55
CA ILE A 569 -6.27 -15.46 18.85
C ILE A 569 -5.39 -16.64 19.28
N ARG A 570 -4.97 -17.47 18.32
CA ARG A 570 -4.10 -18.63 18.56
C ARG A 570 -2.72 -18.38 17.95
N ALA A 571 -1.68 -18.39 18.79
CA ALA A 571 -0.32 -18.00 18.39
C ALA A 571 0.32 -18.96 17.39
N ASP A 572 0.04 -20.26 17.54
CA ASP A 572 0.46 -21.34 16.65
C ASP A 572 -0.13 -21.17 15.24
N GLN A 573 -1.42 -20.81 15.15
CA GLN A 573 -2.08 -20.47 13.89
C GLN A 573 -1.43 -19.25 13.22
N GLY A 574 -1.08 -18.23 14.01
CA GLY A 574 -0.32 -17.06 13.56
C GLY A 574 1.07 -17.41 13.02
N ALA A 575 1.79 -18.27 13.74
CA ALA A 575 3.11 -18.74 13.33
C ALA A 575 3.03 -19.54 12.01
N ARG A 576 2.05 -20.44 11.85
CA ARG A 576 1.82 -21.18 10.59
C ARG A 576 1.53 -20.24 9.43
N LEU A 577 0.62 -19.27 9.63
CA LEU A 577 0.25 -18.29 8.61
C LEU A 577 1.46 -17.47 8.14
N LEU A 578 2.25 -16.93 9.07
CA LEU A 578 3.43 -16.15 8.72
C LEU A 578 4.56 -16.99 8.14
N GLY A 579 4.76 -18.22 8.64
CA GLY A 579 5.75 -19.15 8.09
C GLY A 579 5.44 -19.51 6.65
N LEU A 580 4.18 -19.86 6.36
CA LEU A 580 3.71 -20.11 5.00
C LEU A 580 3.87 -18.88 4.12
N ALA A 581 3.49 -17.69 4.61
CA ALA A 581 3.64 -16.46 3.84
C ALA A 581 5.12 -16.15 3.54
N ALA A 582 6.04 -16.38 4.48
CA ALA A 582 7.47 -16.17 4.30
C ALA A 582 8.07 -17.16 3.30
N ASP A 583 7.69 -18.44 3.39
CA ASP A 583 8.13 -19.48 2.46
C ASP A 583 7.57 -19.26 1.06
N ALA A 584 6.27 -18.97 0.92
CA ALA A 584 5.64 -18.65 -0.35
C ALA A 584 6.28 -17.42 -1.00
N ALA A 585 6.49 -16.34 -0.23
CA ALA A 585 7.17 -15.13 -0.73
C ALA A 585 8.56 -15.45 -1.28
N ARG A 586 9.35 -16.25 -0.56
CA ARG A 586 10.70 -16.66 -0.98
C ARG A 586 10.67 -17.57 -2.22
N ARG A 587 9.84 -18.62 -2.22
CA ARG A 587 9.78 -19.60 -3.32
C ARG A 587 9.27 -18.97 -4.61
N PHE A 588 8.17 -18.22 -4.53
CA PHE A 588 7.53 -17.62 -5.69
C PHE A 588 8.32 -16.43 -6.24
N SER A 589 9.10 -15.73 -5.41
CA SER A 589 9.95 -14.63 -5.89
C SER A 589 11.23 -15.09 -6.59
N ALA A 590 11.80 -16.24 -6.20
CA ALA A 590 13.05 -16.76 -6.76
C ALA A 590 13.02 -16.93 -8.28
N GLY A 591 11.93 -17.48 -8.82
CA GLY A 591 11.74 -17.64 -10.28
C GLY A 591 11.47 -16.33 -11.03
N ARG A 592 11.18 -15.23 -10.31
CA ARG A 592 10.86 -13.90 -10.85
C ARG A 592 12.05 -12.92 -10.78
N GLY A 593 13.21 -13.37 -10.27
CA GLY A 593 14.38 -12.51 -10.07
C GLY A 593 14.21 -11.44 -9.00
N LEU A 594 13.20 -11.60 -8.12
CA LEU A 594 12.95 -10.68 -7.00
C LEU A 594 13.53 -11.24 -5.71
N VAL A 595 14.01 -10.35 -4.84
CA VAL A 595 14.33 -10.67 -3.44
C VAL A 595 13.24 -10.08 -2.58
N VAL A 596 12.43 -10.93 -1.95
CA VAL A 596 11.23 -10.51 -1.21
C VAL A 596 11.25 -11.03 0.21
N THR A 597 10.95 -10.15 1.17
CA THR A 597 10.82 -10.49 2.60
C THR A 597 9.42 -10.15 3.11
N LEU A 598 8.95 -10.88 4.12
CA LEU A 598 7.89 -10.35 4.97
C LEU A 598 8.43 -9.17 5.79
N SER A 599 7.64 -8.11 5.90
CA SER A 599 8.00 -6.89 6.60
C SER A 599 6.91 -6.48 7.58
N PRO A 600 7.25 -6.15 8.83
CA PRO A 600 6.31 -5.55 9.78
C PRO A 600 6.04 -4.06 9.48
N PHE A 601 6.84 -3.46 8.59
CA PHE A 601 6.69 -2.08 8.13
C PHE A 601 5.75 -1.97 6.93
N PHE A 602 5.42 -0.74 6.57
CA PHE A 602 4.68 -0.35 5.37
C PHE A 602 3.19 -0.71 5.39
N GLY A 603 2.66 -1.18 6.53
CA GLY A 603 1.27 -1.57 6.69
C GLY A 603 0.33 -0.44 7.13
N SER A 604 0.85 0.63 7.73
CA SER A 604 0.02 1.69 8.34
C SER A 604 -0.97 2.39 7.39
N GLY A 605 -0.48 2.89 6.25
CA GLY A 605 -1.31 3.49 5.20
C GLY A 605 -2.33 2.50 4.61
N PRO A 606 -1.87 1.32 4.15
CA PRO A 606 -2.74 0.24 3.70
C PRO A 606 -3.83 -0.17 4.70
N ALA A 607 -3.51 -0.28 6.00
CA ALA A 607 -4.46 -0.69 7.03
C ALA A 607 -5.66 0.25 7.17
N ARG A 608 -5.41 1.56 7.13
CA ARG A 608 -6.48 2.56 7.12
C ARG A 608 -7.29 2.49 5.83
N ARG A 609 -6.62 2.39 4.67
CA ARG A 609 -7.31 2.26 3.37
C ARG A 609 -8.22 1.03 3.32
N PHE A 610 -7.72 -0.12 3.78
CA PHE A 610 -8.47 -1.36 3.85
C PHE A 610 -9.72 -1.21 4.73
N ALA A 611 -9.58 -0.61 5.92
CA ALA A 611 -10.70 -0.31 6.79
C ALA A 611 -11.75 0.62 6.15
N GLU A 612 -11.30 1.68 5.48
CA GLU A 612 -12.18 2.64 4.80
C GLU A 612 -12.95 2.03 3.63
N LEU A 613 -12.33 1.11 2.89
CA LEU A 613 -12.98 0.39 1.80
C LEU A 613 -13.99 -0.64 2.33
N ASP A 614 -13.63 -1.37 3.39
CA ASP A 614 -14.52 -2.35 3.99
C ASP A 614 -15.77 -1.71 4.60
N ALA A 615 -15.61 -0.56 5.26
CA ALA A 615 -16.73 0.19 5.85
C ALA A 615 -17.80 0.56 4.80
N ARG A 616 -17.40 0.75 3.52
CA ARG A 616 -18.31 1.05 2.40
C ARG A 616 -18.99 -0.20 1.82
N THR A 617 -18.46 -1.39 2.08
CA THR A 617 -19.04 -2.64 1.56
C THR A 617 -20.24 -3.07 2.42
N PRO A 618 -21.43 -3.30 1.84
CA PRO A 618 -22.58 -3.82 2.57
C PRO A 618 -22.28 -5.18 3.23
N GLY A 619 -22.74 -5.39 4.48
CA GLY A 619 -22.47 -6.62 5.25
C GLY A 619 -21.08 -6.71 5.88
N TRP A 620 -20.14 -5.85 5.47
CA TRP A 620 -18.76 -5.87 5.96
C TRP A 620 -18.58 -4.79 7.03
N ASN A 621 -19.22 -4.97 8.17
CA ASN A 621 -19.00 -4.08 9.31
C ASN A 621 -17.81 -4.61 10.12
N GLN A 622 -16.79 -3.76 10.36
CA GLN A 622 -15.72 -4.10 11.30
C GLN A 622 -16.30 -4.33 12.68
N GLY A 623 -17.24 -3.51 13.16
CA GLY A 623 -17.92 -3.72 14.44
C GLY A 623 -18.65 -5.07 14.54
N LEU A 624 -19.12 -5.65 13.42
CA LEU A 624 -19.76 -6.97 13.38
C LEU A 624 -18.77 -8.14 13.45
N LEU A 625 -17.48 -7.94 13.13
CA LEU A 625 -16.46 -8.98 13.43
C LEU A 625 -16.38 -9.27 14.93
N PHE A 626 -16.92 -8.36 15.74
CA PHE A 626 -16.61 -8.23 17.14
C PHE A 626 -17.87 -8.19 18.03
N ALA A 627 -19.06 -8.24 17.44
CA ALA A 627 -20.34 -8.05 18.13
C ALA A 627 -20.90 -9.31 18.80
N GLU A 628 -20.37 -10.51 18.51
CA GLU A 628 -20.84 -11.76 19.13
C GLU A 628 -20.54 -11.88 20.64
N ALA A 629 -19.86 -10.89 21.24
CA ALA A 629 -19.56 -10.89 22.67
C ALA A 629 -20.33 -9.84 23.49
N ALA A 630 -21.11 -8.95 22.86
CA ALA A 630 -21.92 -7.98 23.60
C ALA A 630 -23.29 -8.59 23.90
N VAL A 631 -23.33 -9.50 24.86
CA VAL A 631 -24.56 -9.83 25.59
C VAL A 631 -24.66 -8.84 26.76
N ASP A 632 -25.83 -8.23 26.95
CA ASP A 632 -26.08 -7.48 28.18
C ASP A 632 -26.10 -8.40 29.41
N GLU A 633 -26.21 -7.82 30.62
CA GLU A 633 -26.23 -8.59 31.88
C GLU A 633 -27.37 -9.63 31.94
N ASP A 634 -28.37 -9.52 31.06
CA ASP A 634 -29.53 -10.39 30.94
C ASP A 634 -29.44 -11.41 29.78
N GLY A 635 -28.31 -11.44 29.05
CA GLY A 635 -28.07 -12.41 27.98
C GLY A 635 -28.76 -12.11 26.65
N ALA A 636 -29.25 -10.88 26.43
CA ALA A 636 -29.76 -10.45 25.14
C ALA A 636 -28.63 -9.87 24.27
N ALA A 637 -28.63 -10.22 22.98
CA ALA A 637 -27.68 -9.67 22.00
C ALA A 637 -27.86 -8.15 21.94
N ALA A 638 -26.85 -7.39 22.35
CA ALA A 638 -26.88 -5.94 22.34
C ALA A 638 -27.15 -5.46 20.90
N LEU A 639 -28.25 -4.73 20.73
CA LEU A 639 -28.62 -4.13 19.46
C LEU A 639 -27.45 -3.29 18.94
N LEU A 640 -26.95 -3.66 17.76
CA LEU A 640 -25.84 -2.99 17.11
C LEU A 640 -26.12 -1.50 17.00
N PRO A 641 -25.19 -0.61 17.38
CA PRO A 641 -25.40 0.82 17.23
C PRO A 641 -25.61 1.14 15.75
N SER A 642 -26.77 1.69 15.42
CA SER A 642 -27.17 2.21 14.10
C SER A 642 -26.36 3.44 13.64
N GLY A 643 -25.20 3.69 14.27
CA GLY A 643 -24.36 4.86 14.04
C GLY A 643 -23.57 4.77 12.73
N PRO A 644 -23.01 5.91 12.26
CA PRO A 644 -22.18 5.93 11.06
C PRO A 644 -21.01 4.95 11.21
N ARG A 645 -20.80 4.11 10.19
CA ARG A 645 -19.73 3.11 10.13
C ARG A 645 -18.36 3.79 10.20
N VAL A 646 -17.81 3.96 11.40
CA VAL A 646 -16.47 4.52 11.56
C VAL A 646 -15.45 3.45 11.17
N ALA A 647 -14.69 3.69 10.11
CA ALA A 647 -13.58 2.82 9.71
C ALA A 647 -12.46 2.89 10.76
N VAL A 648 -12.17 1.78 11.42
CA VAL A 648 -11.03 1.67 12.34
C VAL A 648 -9.86 1.01 11.62
N PRO A 649 -8.66 1.62 11.55
CA PRO A 649 -7.52 1.01 10.90
C PRO A 649 -7.20 -0.37 11.47
N TYR A 650 -6.95 -1.34 10.59
CA TYR A 650 -6.53 -2.68 10.98
C TYR A 650 -5.16 -2.71 11.67
N GLY A 651 -4.88 -3.77 12.43
CA GLY A 651 -3.58 -4.02 13.05
C GLY A 651 -2.42 -4.10 12.03
N THR A 652 -1.21 -3.76 12.48
CA THR A 652 0.03 -3.78 11.67
C THR A 652 1.19 -4.38 12.47
N GLY A 653 2.33 -4.63 11.82
CA GLY A 653 3.58 -4.88 12.54
C GLY A 653 3.67 -6.18 13.33
N PHE A 654 3.17 -7.30 12.78
CA PHE A 654 3.06 -8.62 13.44
C PHE A 654 2.39 -8.60 14.83
N SER A 655 1.77 -7.49 15.19
CA SER A 655 1.13 -7.33 16.49
C SER A 655 -0.10 -8.24 16.60
N LEU A 656 -0.26 -8.82 17.78
CA LEU A 656 -1.47 -9.57 18.16
C LEU A 656 -2.48 -8.68 18.88
N THR A 657 -2.09 -7.45 19.27
CA THR A 657 -3.04 -6.44 19.74
C THR A 657 -3.81 -5.83 18.56
N PRO A 658 -5.15 -5.80 18.63
CA PRO A 658 -5.97 -5.00 17.72
C PRO A 658 -5.56 -3.53 17.83
N GLY A 659 -5.65 -2.75 16.75
CA GLY A 659 -5.23 -1.34 16.76
C GLY A 659 -5.85 -0.52 17.91
N ASP A 660 -5.18 0.55 18.36
CA ASP A 660 -5.49 1.30 19.61
C ASP A 660 -6.98 1.68 19.81
N ARG A 661 -7.75 1.86 18.73
CA ARG A 661 -9.19 2.15 18.80
C ARG A 661 -10.08 0.91 18.82
N LEU A 662 -9.61 -0.21 18.28
CA LEU A 662 -10.24 -1.52 18.38
C LEU A 662 -10.04 -2.14 19.77
N SER A 663 -8.90 -1.88 20.44
CA SER A 663 -8.66 -2.37 21.81
C SER A 663 -9.69 -1.88 22.83
N ALA A 664 -10.37 -0.76 22.56
CA ALA A 664 -11.43 -0.23 23.43
C ALA A 664 -12.78 -0.94 23.26
N VAL A 665 -12.98 -1.64 22.14
CA VAL A 665 -14.22 -2.37 21.80
C VAL A 665 -14.07 -3.87 22.08
N LEU A 666 -12.83 -4.35 22.24
CA LEU A 666 -12.50 -5.76 22.40
C LEU A 666 -12.14 -6.08 23.85
N PRO A 667 -12.57 -7.23 24.41
CA PRO A 667 -12.11 -7.65 25.72
C PRO A 667 -10.56 -7.75 25.69
N PRO A 668 -9.88 -7.30 26.76
CA PRO A 668 -8.43 -7.33 26.80
C PRO A 668 -7.91 -8.74 26.57
N ILE A 669 -6.86 -8.87 25.74
CA ILE A 669 -6.09 -10.12 25.66
C ILE A 669 -5.55 -10.37 27.07
N GLY A 670 -5.85 -11.55 27.63
CA GLY A 670 -5.42 -11.93 28.96
C GLY A 670 -3.91 -11.77 29.14
N GLN A 671 -3.52 -11.15 30.26
CA GLN A 671 -2.16 -11.07 30.85
C GLN A 671 -1.01 -11.01 29.82
N GLY A 672 -0.40 -9.83 29.59
CA GLY A 672 0.67 -9.60 28.61
C GLY A 672 1.89 -10.56 28.61
N ALA A 673 2.03 -11.44 29.62
CA ALA A 673 2.88 -12.62 29.62
C ALA A 673 2.52 -13.60 28.49
N ALA A 674 1.23 -13.94 28.35
CA ALA A 674 0.73 -14.81 27.29
C ALA A 674 0.89 -14.17 25.91
N GLU A 675 0.75 -12.84 25.81
CA GLU A 675 0.99 -12.10 24.58
C GLU A 675 2.48 -12.11 24.17
N ALA A 676 3.38 -11.91 25.14
CA ALA A 676 4.83 -12.01 24.91
C ALA A 676 5.25 -13.41 24.44
N GLU A 677 4.66 -14.47 25.02
CA GLU A 677 4.90 -15.85 24.60
C GLU A 677 4.36 -16.12 23.20
N ALA A 678 3.13 -15.69 22.92
CA ALA A 678 2.51 -15.80 21.62
C ALA A 678 3.34 -15.11 20.52
N LEU A 679 3.83 -13.90 20.81
CA LEU A 679 4.66 -13.15 19.89
C LEU A 679 6.02 -13.83 19.69
N GLY A 680 6.69 -14.27 20.76
CA GLY A 680 7.95 -15.03 20.66
C GLY A 680 7.83 -16.26 19.77
N ALA A 681 6.73 -17.01 19.90
CA ALA A 681 6.42 -18.15 19.04
C ALA A 681 6.25 -17.78 17.57
N LEU A 682 5.49 -16.73 17.32
CA LEU A 682 5.16 -16.25 15.99
C LEU A 682 6.39 -15.71 15.25
N LEU A 683 7.27 -15.00 15.95
CA LEU A 683 8.50 -14.45 15.37
C LEU A 683 9.51 -15.53 14.96
N CYS A 684 9.43 -16.75 15.50
CA CYS A 684 10.26 -17.87 15.05
C CYS A 684 10.02 -18.24 13.59
N ALA A 685 8.82 -17.94 13.07
CA ALA A 685 8.46 -18.24 11.69
C ALA A 685 9.11 -17.29 10.66
N VAL A 686 9.69 -16.18 11.13
CA VAL A 686 10.34 -15.17 10.28
C VAL A 686 11.82 -15.08 10.66
N PRO A 687 12.77 -15.36 9.75
CA PRO A 687 14.18 -15.52 10.09
C PRO A 687 14.81 -14.27 10.71
N SER A 688 14.41 -13.09 10.26
CA SER A 688 14.83 -11.82 10.84
C SER A 688 13.80 -10.72 10.59
N GLY A 689 13.79 -9.71 11.46
CA GLY A 689 12.80 -8.64 11.41
C GLY A 689 12.95 -7.61 12.53
N ALA A 690 11.90 -6.82 12.71
CA ALA A 690 11.82 -5.79 13.75
C ALA A 690 10.45 -5.78 14.42
N LEU A 691 10.40 -5.46 15.71
CA LEU A 691 9.14 -5.24 16.42
C LEU A 691 8.78 -3.77 16.33
N VAL A 692 7.73 -3.49 15.56
CA VAL A 692 7.19 -2.13 15.39
C VAL A 692 6.32 -1.74 16.58
N HIS A 693 5.62 -2.72 17.16
CA HIS A 693 4.77 -2.57 18.34
C HIS A 693 5.22 -3.55 19.42
N LEU A 694 5.41 -3.04 20.63
CA LEU A 694 5.63 -3.89 21.80
C LEU A 694 4.31 -4.09 22.53
N PRO A 695 4.04 -5.31 23.04
CA PRO A 695 2.85 -5.56 23.83
C PRO A 695 2.86 -4.73 25.11
N ARG A 696 1.68 -4.46 25.66
CA ARG A 696 1.59 -3.68 26.90
C ARG A 696 2.26 -4.44 28.05
N PRO A 697 3.06 -3.77 28.88
CA PRO A 697 3.73 -4.42 29.99
C PRO A 697 2.71 -4.93 31.03
N VAL A 698 3.00 -6.07 31.63
CA VAL A 698 2.17 -6.65 32.71
C VAL A 698 2.53 -6.00 34.03
N GLN A 699 1.56 -5.39 34.71
CA GLN A 699 1.75 -4.99 36.10
C GLN A 699 1.81 -6.25 36.99
N GLY A 700 2.92 -6.43 37.71
CA GLY A 700 2.99 -7.36 38.84
C GLY A 700 3.35 -8.82 38.55
N HIS A 701 3.63 -9.23 37.30
CA HIS A 701 4.15 -10.59 37.04
C HIS A 701 5.67 -10.59 36.85
N VAL A 702 6.35 -11.17 37.85
CA VAL A 702 7.77 -11.52 37.85
C VAL A 702 7.97 -12.73 36.92
N LEU A 703 7.96 -12.52 35.61
CA LEU A 703 8.45 -13.54 34.66
C LEU A 703 9.99 -13.51 34.67
N SER A 704 10.64 -13.93 35.76
CA SER A 704 12.11 -13.98 35.93
C SER A 704 12.89 -12.68 35.60
N ALA A 705 12.22 -11.57 35.30
CA ALA A 705 12.75 -10.31 34.81
C ALA A 705 12.70 -9.21 35.88
N GLY A 706 12.88 -9.56 37.16
CA GLY A 706 12.92 -8.60 38.27
C GLY A 706 14.09 -7.60 38.22
N ALA A 707 14.92 -7.63 37.17
CA ALA A 707 16.10 -6.78 37.00
C ALA A 707 15.93 -5.62 36.00
N TYR A 708 14.88 -5.61 35.17
CA TYR A 708 14.73 -4.63 34.08
C TYR A 708 13.38 -3.88 34.12
N PRO A 709 13.33 -2.63 33.62
CA PRO A 709 12.07 -1.89 33.43
C PRO A 709 11.07 -2.57 32.48
N GLU A 710 9.82 -2.11 32.50
CA GLU A 710 8.65 -2.74 31.88
C GLU A 710 8.80 -3.13 30.39
N HIS A 711 9.06 -2.19 29.48
CA HIS A 711 9.15 -2.47 28.05
C HIS A 711 10.45 -3.20 27.70
N LEU A 712 11.56 -2.85 28.36
CA LEU A 712 12.85 -3.52 28.19
C LEU A 712 12.79 -4.99 28.60
N GLY A 713 12.21 -5.29 29.77
CA GLY A 713 12.01 -6.65 30.25
C GLY A 713 11.11 -7.44 29.30
N THR A 714 10.00 -6.85 28.87
CA THR A 714 9.07 -7.48 27.91
C THR A 714 9.77 -7.86 26.60
N TRP A 715 10.56 -6.95 26.02
CA TRP A 715 11.35 -7.25 24.82
C TRP A 715 12.34 -8.40 25.05
N LEU A 716 13.14 -8.35 26.12
CA LEU A 716 14.16 -9.37 26.39
C LEU A 716 13.54 -10.76 26.60
N VAL A 717 12.36 -10.83 27.22
CA VAL A 717 11.57 -12.07 27.37
C VAL A 717 11.06 -12.58 26.03
N ILE A 718 10.49 -11.72 25.17
CA ILE A 718 10.03 -12.13 23.82
C ILE A 718 11.18 -12.75 23.02
N ASP A 719 12.36 -12.11 23.04
CA ASP A 719 13.53 -12.63 22.33
C ASP A 719 14.06 -13.95 22.92
N GLU A 720 13.99 -14.12 24.24
CA GLU A 720 14.37 -15.37 24.91
C GLU A 720 13.42 -16.52 24.56
N LEU A 721 12.11 -16.27 24.60
CA LEU A 721 11.09 -17.24 24.20
C LEU A 721 11.23 -17.62 22.72
N ARG A 722 11.48 -16.64 21.85
CA ARG A 722 11.77 -16.86 20.44
C ARG A 722 13.00 -17.76 20.26
N ARG A 723 14.12 -17.45 20.93
CA ARG A 723 15.35 -18.26 20.83
C ARG A 723 15.16 -19.67 21.36
N SER A 724 14.46 -19.82 22.48
CA SER A 724 14.12 -21.12 23.06
C SER A 724 13.31 -21.99 22.10
N ARG A 725 12.25 -21.42 21.49
CA ARG A 725 11.46 -22.14 20.48
C ARG A 725 12.24 -22.44 19.21
N LEU A 726 13.06 -21.51 18.72
CA LEU A 726 13.92 -21.76 17.57
C LEU A 726 14.88 -22.93 17.82
N ALA A 727 15.46 -23.03 19.02
CA ALA A 727 16.34 -24.13 19.40
C ALA A 727 15.62 -25.48 19.52
N GLN A 728 14.32 -25.48 19.83
CA GLN A 728 13.49 -26.71 19.84
C GLN A 728 13.17 -27.19 18.42
N VAL A 729 12.94 -26.25 17.49
CA VAL A 729 12.58 -26.54 16.09
C VAL A 729 13.82 -26.93 15.27
N VAL A 730 14.95 -26.24 15.48
CA VAL A 730 16.22 -26.52 14.80
C VAL A 730 16.97 -27.58 15.61
N SER A 731 16.73 -28.86 15.30
CA SER A 731 17.38 -29.98 16.01
C SER A 731 18.92 -29.82 16.06
N PRO A 732 19.55 -29.87 17.25
CA PRO A 732 20.97 -30.16 17.32
C PRO A 732 21.13 -31.63 16.98
N LEU A 733 21.62 -31.97 15.79
CA LEU A 733 22.10 -33.32 15.53
C LEU A 733 23.31 -33.55 16.45
N SER A 734 23.05 -34.15 17.61
CA SER A 734 24.04 -34.86 18.40
C SER A 734 24.52 -36.03 17.55
N GLY A 735 25.81 -36.00 17.20
CA GLY A 735 26.43 -37.04 16.42
C GLY A 735 26.33 -38.39 17.15
N THR A 736 25.55 -39.30 16.59
CA THR A 736 25.80 -40.73 16.73
C THR A 736 26.43 -41.19 15.42
N GLY A 737 27.76 -41.33 15.47
CA GLY A 737 28.54 -41.81 14.35
C GLY A 737 28.14 -43.23 13.97
N VAL A 738 27.73 -43.40 12.71
CA VAL A 738 27.97 -44.66 12.01
C VAL A 738 29.45 -44.66 11.66
N ARG A 739 30.25 -45.42 12.41
CA ARG A 739 31.62 -45.78 12.03
C ARG A 739 31.55 -46.54 10.71
N GLY A 740 31.81 -45.85 9.59
CA GLY A 740 32.21 -46.48 8.34
C GLY A 740 33.72 -46.76 8.39
N GLU A 741 34.10 -48.01 8.18
CA GLU A 741 35.48 -48.46 8.10
C GLU A 741 36.30 -47.72 7.02
N PRO A 742 37.64 -47.59 7.19
CA PRO A 742 38.49 -46.93 6.21
C PRO A 742 38.83 -47.89 5.07
N GLY A 743 38.18 -47.74 3.91
CA GLY A 743 38.43 -48.56 2.73
C GLY A 743 38.45 -47.76 1.43
N SER A 744 39.64 -47.62 0.85
CA SER A 744 39.96 -47.34 -0.57
C SER A 744 39.47 -46.03 -1.22
N ARG A 745 40.45 -45.15 -1.53
CA ARG A 745 40.37 -44.16 -2.62
C ARG A 745 40.22 -44.88 -3.98
N PRO A 746 39.58 -44.21 -4.95
CA PRO A 746 40.28 -44.01 -6.21
C PRO A 746 40.30 -42.53 -6.63
N ALA A 747 41.39 -42.17 -7.28
CA ALA A 747 41.57 -40.90 -7.97
C ALA A 747 40.77 -40.90 -9.28
N SER A 748 40.07 -39.80 -9.58
CA SER A 748 39.97 -39.30 -10.95
C SER A 748 39.61 -37.81 -10.97
N SER A 749 40.26 -37.13 -11.88
CA SER A 749 40.21 -35.71 -12.23
C SER A 749 38.99 -35.36 -13.08
N GLY A 750 38.42 -34.16 -12.92
CA GLY A 750 37.59 -33.55 -13.96
C GLY A 750 36.62 -32.48 -13.46
N THR A 751 36.83 -31.24 -13.91
CA THR A 751 35.86 -30.13 -14.03
C THR A 751 35.12 -29.67 -12.77
N GLY A 752 35.63 -28.59 -12.17
CA GLY A 752 34.94 -27.85 -11.12
C GLY A 752 33.76 -27.05 -11.66
N GLU A 753 32.57 -27.65 -11.67
CA GLU A 753 31.35 -26.92 -11.40
C GLU A 753 31.25 -26.71 -9.89
N ARG A 754 31.23 -25.44 -9.46
CA ARG A 754 30.83 -25.10 -8.10
C ARG A 754 29.33 -25.43 -7.98
N ALA A 755 29.04 -26.65 -7.57
CA ALA A 755 27.75 -27.00 -6.98
C ALA A 755 27.55 -26.02 -5.81
N GLY A 756 26.65 -25.06 -6.00
CA GLY A 756 26.24 -24.16 -4.93
C GLY A 756 25.73 -25.01 -3.78
N GLU A 757 26.25 -24.77 -2.57
CA GLU A 757 25.60 -25.20 -1.35
C GLU A 757 24.15 -24.70 -1.42
N ALA A 758 23.22 -25.61 -1.71
CA ALA A 758 21.81 -25.35 -1.62
C ALA A 758 21.54 -25.00 -0.16
N ALA A 759 21.26 -23.72 0.11
CA ALA A 759 20.86 -23.26 1.43
C ALA A 759 19.71 -24.15 1.92
N VAL A 760 19.94 -24.83 3.05
CA VAL A 760 18.93 -25.66 3.72
C VAL A 760 17.69 -24.78 3.95
N PRO A 761 16.47 -25.20 3.54
CA PRO A 761 15.28 -24.39 3.73
C PRO A 761 15.05 -24.13 5.21
N TRP A 762 14.82 -22.86 5.56
CA TRP A 762 14.39 -22.45 6.91
C TRP A 762 13.19 -23.32 7.33
N PRO A 763 13.34 -24.18 8.35
CA PRO A 763 12.41 -25.27 8.57
C PRO A 763 11.29 -24.78 9.49
N LEU A 764 10.10 -24.62 8.91
CA LEU A 764 8.85 -24.84 9.62
C LEU A 764 7.91 -25.49 8.61
N TYR A 765 8.12 -26.78 8.33
CA TYR A 765 7.01 -27.58 7.83
C TYR A 765 5.93 -27.59 8.91
N ALA A 766 4.68 -27.46 8.50
CA ALA A 766 3.52 -27.41 9.38
C ALA A 766 3.47 -28.62 10.34
N GLU A 767 4.05 -29.78 9.98
CA GLU A 767 4.00 -31.02 10.77
C GLU A 767 4.91 -31.04 12.01
N ASP A 768 6.11 -30.48 11.99
CA ASP A 768 7.03 -30.56 13.15
C ASP A 768 6.61 -29.65 14.31
N VAL A 769 5.81 -28.61 14.02
CA VAL A 769 5.16 -27.75 15.03
C VAL A 769 3.96 -28.45 15.67
N ILE A 770 3.36 -29.46 15.00
CA ILE A 770 2.11 -30.11 15.40
C ILE A 770 2.32 -31.12 16.54
N SER A 771 3.48 -31.75 16.67
CA SER A 771 3.61 -32.96 17.50
C SER A 771 4.01 -32.76 18.96
N GLN A 772 4.30 -31.54 19.45
CA GLN A 772 4.87 -31.35 20.80
C GLN A 772 3.97 -30.65 21.84
N GLN A 773 2.70 -30.35 21.54
CA GLN A 773 1.80 -29.70 22.51
C GLN A 773 0.61 -30.56 23.00
N THR A 774 0.57 -31.85 22.71
CA THR A 774 -0.40 -32.75 23.37
C THR A 774 0.17 -33.35 24.64
N THR A 775 0.12 -32.59 25.75
CA THR A 775 0.02 -33.22 27.07
C THR A 775 -1.30 -34.02 27.13
N PRO A 776 -1.29 -35.30 27.53
CA PRO A 776 -2.52 -36.07 27.64
C PRO A 776 -3.32 -35.53 28.83
N GLN A 777 -4.44 -34.84 28.56
CA GLN A 777 -5.47 -34.64 29.56
C GLN A 777 -6.33 -35.89 29.60
N ASP A 778 -6.32 -36.58 30.74
CA ASP A 778 -7.26 -37.64 31.08
C ASP A 778 -8.69 -37.10 31.02
N HIS A 779 -9.40 -37.44 29.96
CA HIS A 779 -10.86 -37.30 29.89
C HIS A 779 -11.49 -38.69 29.99
N THR A 780 -11.68 -39.16 31.22
CA THR A 780 -12.71 -40.16 31.52
C THR A 780 -14.07 -39.48 31.42
N GLY A 781 -14.81 -39.72 30.34
CA GLY A 781 -16.16 -39.19 30.17
C GLY A 781 -16.83 -39.63 28.87
N LEU A 782 -17.71 -40.62 28.99
CA LEU A 782 -18.52 -41.28 27.96
C LEU A 782 -19.00 -40.42 26.78
N SER A 783 -18.82 -40.95 25.56
CA SER A 783 -19.68 -40.66 24.39
C SER A 783 -19.89 -41.95 23.57
N PRO A 784 -21.09 -42.20 22.99
CA PRO A 784 -21.45 -43.48 22.41
C PRO A 784 -20.87 -43.66 20.99
N ALA A 785 -20.46 -44.88 20.67
CA ALA A 785 -19.86 -45.23 19.39
C ALA A 785 -20.86 -45.06 18.21
N PRO A 786 -20.42 -44.54 17.04
CA PRO A 786 -21.23 -44.53 15.82
C PRO A 786 -21.17 -45.91 15.12
N PRO A 787 -22.21 -46.30 14.35
CA PRO A 787 -22.26 -47.60 13.70
C PRO A 787 -21.37 -47.64 12.45
N ALA A 788 -20.76 -48.81 12.20
CA ALA A 788 -19.88 -49.05 11.06
C ALA A 788 -20.63 -49.00 9.71
N PRO A 789 -19.98 -48.50 8.63
CA PRO A 789 -20.58 -48.47 7.29
C PRO A 789 -20.52 -49.85 6.59
N PRO A 790 -21.45 -50.15 5.67
CA PRO A 790 -21.45 -51.42 4.92
C PRO A 790 -20.45 -51.38 3.74
N ALA A 791 -19.90 -52.55 3.42
CA ALA A 791 -18.93 -52.75 2.34
C ALA A 791 -19.54 -52.56 0.93
N PRO A 792 -18.77 -52.08 -0.06
CA PRO A 792 -19.29 -51.79 -1.40
C PRO A 792 -19.40 -53.05 -2.28
N THR A 793 -20.52 -53.16 -2.97
CA THR A 793 -20.78 -54.12 -4.06
C THR A 793 -20.20 -53.62 -5.39
N ALA A 794 -19.63 -54.54 -6.16
CA ALA A 794 -19.07 -54.31 -7.48
C ALA A 794 -20.15 -54.06 -8.54
N SER A 795 -19.97 -53.02 -9.36
CA SER A 795 -20.66 -52.86 -10.65
C SER A 795 -19.68 -52.30 -11.68
N SER A 796 -19.65 -53.00 -12.80
CA SER A 796 -18.83 -52.84 -14.00
C SER A 796 -19.36 -51.76 -14.95
N GLU A 797 -18.50 -50.89 -15.48
CA GLU A 797 -18.72 -50.16 -16.74
C GLU A 797 -17.39 -49.86 -17.49
N PRO A 798 -17.42 -49.65 -18.83
CA PRO A 798 -16.32 -49.99 -19.74
C PRO A 798 -15.38 -48.82 -20.11
N SER A 799 -14.17 -49.17 -20.57
CA SER A 799 -13.07 -48.26 -20.96
C SER A 799 -13.30 -47.48 -22.27
N PRO A 800 -12.73 -46.26 -22.42
CA PRO A 800 -12.68 -45.53 -23.69
C PRO A 800 -11.43 -45.89 -24.54
N PRO A 801 -11.43 -45.65 -25.87
CA PRO A 801 -10.35 -46.07 -26.75
C PRO A 801 -9.17 -45.09 -26.77
N ARG A 802 -7.97 -45.63 -27.08
CA ARG A 802 -6.68 -44.92 -27.18
C ARG A 802 -6.57 -44.09 -28.47
N PRO A 803 -5.83 -42.96 -28.47
CA PRO A 803 -5.44 -42.26 -29.70
C PRO A 803 -4.17 -42.86 -30.34
N GLU A 804 -4.19 -42.92 -31.68
CA GLU A 804 -3.10 -43.36 -32.56
C GLU A 804 -1.92 -42.37 -32.56
N GLN A 805 -0.69 -42.91 -32.66
CA GLN A 805 0.56 -42.16 -32.75
C GLN A 805 0.96 -41.95 -34.21
N SER A 806 1.28 -40.71 -34.59
CA SER A 806 1.92 -40.36 -35.88
C SER A 806 3.45 -40.49 -35.79
N PRO A 807 4.16 -40.89 -36.87
CA PRO A 807 5.61 -41.15 -36.85
C PRO A 807 6.46 -39.88 -37.11
N PRO A 808 7.78 -39.91 -36.83
CA PRO A 808 8.65 -38.73 -36.91
C PRO A 808 9.18 -38.46 -38.33
N PRO A 809 9.65 -37.24 -38.63
CA PRO A 809 10.14 -36.87 -39.95
C PRO A 809 11.62 -37.25 -40.16
N SER A 810 11.92 -37.73 -41.36
CA SER A 810 13.26 -37.96 -41.89
C SER A 810 13.80 -36.70 -42.59
N THR A 811 15.06 -36.38 -42.28
CA THR A 811 16.07 -35.60 -43.05
C THR A 811 15.70 -35.08 -44.44
N ASN A 812 15.73 -33.75 -44.58
CA ASN A 812 16.72 -33.01 -45.40
C ASN A 812 16.74 -31.53 -45.02
#